data_AF-A0A1G1AIJ5-F1
#
_entry.id   AF-A0A1G1AIJ5-F1
#
_cell.length_a   1.000
_cell.length_b   1.000
_cell.length_c   1.000
_cell.angle_alpha   90.00
_cell.angle_beta   90.00
_cell.angle_gamma   90.00
#
_symmetry.space_group_name_H-M   'P 1'
#
loop_
_entity.id
_entity.type
_entity.pdbx_description
1 polymer ?
#
loop_
_entity_poly.entity_id
_entity_poly.type
_entity_poly.pdbx_seq_one_letter_code
_entity_poly.pdbx_strand_id
1 'polypeptide(L)'
;MIFQRLVRVLSALLTFTVFVAAAEKPGVSDLTKGGEKGNGHHMTLSPAGMRTTLLVTLPVEPAWQDMAFLAAVPAATVVNNGMPSLIALDASGVLSPEIQDYLRRYRPGAVHIIGGTAEGLMVAGRTCNLLRASSADEAACMLSATFWRKCATVVICAEDDYEAALVAAPLAARGRVPLLFVSAQGLSQRAVQELRRLKVRELIVVGKLSGGLQSLKQVAGQVTELAGARDVMNWVRARKLPVTYLAALNPMDRNKAIIKKLSLAGALLAAGRGGLVAPLPYAVQWKIPFSGTEMKGDLPASLPKSEAPPRMGSISLNGAEYKFLLTGKRKPKESNLKLYIDFNSNGSFADTGEGPLETGNGIELGGKRYVITLGTGNGIGKADVRLSWPTAELVVADLRHYYDALGGAPEHLCLVGFPDVVPQAIIGKGGLVDELTSDFPYANADDDPFAEIGVARVIAESASFATLYSSRVLTYASLLDPEWQDRACQARWENTYGNLFENVGFNASYRHTEQDLKWIEPPTQGKKGKRAQTFEQDSPLARCAVITHMDHSWWHELGHTFAWDAEVLLAPVVVESGGCATGTMDREADDHSVIARLFRKGAVAFAGNARLGCAAQELQRLEFWNGVLSGQTIGQAHRRSMNSALVTILDLKQKTGGNYWYQYRIRTQFGDPAFVMRIPGQPRSAPARTTVDKETVTVHAPAQWWPVKIFVPEDWKKWVDKDLFVIRGAGTYARRQWCGEDYDREETYVTAEFTTRLRVAKIEQVQKPPAPLGWNGLYYTDENADGTRTYRWSVRVVDFDQIKGQIVNAVDHLDYRMVYK
;
A
#
# COMPACT_ATOMS: atom_id res chain seq x y z
N MET A 1 -44.39 32.90 38.12
CA MET A 1 -44.69 34.34 37.94
C MET A 1 -43.59 34.94 37.07
N ILE A 2 -43.85 35.12 35.77
CA ILE A 2 -44.28 36.37 35.11
C ILE A 2 -43.09 36.95 34.32
N PHE A 3 -43.25 36.89 32.99
CA PHE A 3 -42.88 37.85 31.93
C PHE A 3 -41.44 38.37 31.85
N GLN A 4 -40.70 38.09 30.76
CA GLN A 4 -40.78 38.68 29.40
C GLN A 4 -40.15 40.09 29.26
N ARG A 5 -39.06 40.12 28.47
CA ARG A 5 -38.81 40.94 27.27
C ARG A 5 -38.44 42.45 27.37
N LEU A 6 -37.36 42.77 26.62
CA LEU A 6 -37.13 43.94 25.72
C LEU A 6 -36.75 45.28 26.43
N VAL A 7 -35.77 46.14 26.04
CA VAL A 7 -35.06 46.47 24.78
C VAL A 7 -33.70 47.17 25.05
N ARG A 8 -32.66 46.78 24.26
CA ARG A 8 -31.47 47.47 23.68
C ARG A 8 -31.01 48.87 24.16
N VAL A 9 -29.66 49.07 24.23
CA VAL A 9 -28.84 49.87 23.26
C VAL A 9 -27.31 49.84 23.59
N LEU A 10 -26.54 49.37 22.57
CA LEU A 10 -25.17 49.68 22.09
C LEU A 10 -23.85 49.55 22.91
N SER A 11 -22.95 48.73 22.30
CA SER A 11 -21.51 48.96 21.96
C SER A 11 -20.39 48.20 22.69
N ALA A 12 -19.83 47.20 21.97
CA ALA A 12 -18.41 46.81 21.69
C ALA A 12 -17.33 46.91 22.80
N LEU A 13 -16.31 46.06 22.97
CA LEU A 13 -15.55 45.02 22.25
C LEU A 13 -15.11 43.96 23.32
N LEU A 14 -14.61 42.74 23.10
CA LEU A 14 -13.50 42.26 22.26
C LEU A 14 -13.46 40.71 22.44
N THR A 15 -13.51 39.91 21.37
CA THR A 15 -13.18 38.48 21.45
C THR A 15 -12.18 38.14 20.35
N PHE A 16 -11.02 37.66 20.79
CA PHE A 16 -9.92 37.17 19.96
C PHE A 16 -10.39 36.01 19.06
N THR A 17 -10.12 36.13 17.75
CA THR A 17 -10.28 35.05 16.78
C THR A 17 -8.89 34.56 16.38
N VAL A 18 -8.62 33.27 16.56
CA VAL A 18 -7.42 32.58 16.10
C VAL A 18 -7.54 32.37 14.59
N PHE A 19 -6.60 32.95 13.82
CA PHE A 19 -6.45 32.72 12.39
C PHE A 19 -5.67 31.41 12.16
N VAL A 20 -6.30 30.43 11.51
CA VAL A 20 -5.57 29.37 10.77
C VAL A 20 -5.58 29.79 9.31
N ALA A 21 -4.41 30.09 8.77
CA ALA A 21 -4.22 30.48 7.37
C ALA A 21 -4.43 29.25 6.46
N ALA A 22 -5.49 29.26 5.67
CA ALA A 22 -5.69 28.33 4.57
C ALA A 22 -4.99 28.88 3.31
N ALA A 23 -4.10 28.09 2.72
CA ALA A 23 -3.46 28.39 1.44
C ALA A 23 -4.49 28.41 0.29
N GLU A 24 -4.32 29.38 -0.61
CA GLU A 24 -5.19 29.67 -1.76
C GLU A 24 -5.19 28.52 -2.80
N LYS A 25 -6.38 28.20 -3.32
CA LYS A 25 -6.59 27.26 -4.46
C LYS A 25 -6.76 28.05 -5.77
N PRO A 26 -6.08 27.70 -6.87
CA PRO A 26 -6.37 28.26 -8.19
C PRO A 26 -7.59 27.57 -8.85
N GLY A 27 -8.42 28.39 -9.51
CA GLY A 27 -9.76 28.03 -9.97
C GLY A 27 -9.86 27.14 -11.22
N VAL A 28 -10.89 26.30 -11.20
CA VAL A 28 -11.45 25.57 -12.36
C VAL A 28 -12.91 25.97 -12.50
N SER A 29 -13.23 26.53 -13.66
CA SER A 29 -14.55 26.95 -14.10
C SER A 29 -15.42 25.74 -14.47
N ASP A 30 -16.65 25.69 -13.96
CA ASP A 30 -17.67 24.75 -14.42
C ASP A 30 -18.84 25.47 -15.10
N LEU A 31 -19.28 24.90 -16.21
CA LEU A 31 -20.37 25.34 -17.05
C LEU A 31 -21.69 24.97 -16.37
N THR A 32 -22.32 25.90 -15.66
CA THR A 32 -23.77 26.19 -15.66
C THR A 32 -24.15 27.11 -14.49
N LYS A 33 -24.84 28.22 -14.81
CA LYS A 33 -25.23 29.29 -13.89
C LYS A 33 -26.45 28.90 -13.03
N GLY A 34 -26.43 29.29 -11.74
CA GLY A 34 -27.64 29.69 -10.98
C GLY A 34 -27.76 29.20 -9.52
N GLY A 35 -27.42 30.06 -8.55
CA GLY A 35 -28.17 30.21 -7.28
C GLY A 35 -27.78 29.37 -6.04
N GLU A 36 -26.94 29.96 -5.18
CA GLU A 36 -26.92 29.94 -3.69
C GLU A 36 -27.44 28.73 -2.87
N LYS A 37 -26.52 28.02 -2.18
CA LYS A 37 -26.24 28.08 -0.72
C LYS A 37 -25.38 26.88 -0.31
N GLY A 38 -24.13 27.15 0.07
CA GLY A 38 -23.15 26.14 0.47
C GLY A 38 -23.34 25.68 1.93
N ASN A 39 -23.47 24.38 2.12
CA ASN A 39 -23.24 23.69 3.40
C ASN A 39 -21.94 22.89 3.28
N GLY A 40 -21.06 23.02 4.28
CA GLY A 40 -19.83 22.24 4.38
C GLY A 40 -20.12 20.75 4.50
N HIS A 41 -19.48 19.95 3.65
CA HIS A 41 -19.51 18.49 3.76
C HIS A 41 -18.64 18.03 4.93
N HIS A 42 -19.24 17.93 6.11
CA HIS A 42 -19.05 16.71 6.88
C HIS A 42 -19.51 15.54 5.99
N MET A 43 -18.78 14.42 5.97
CA MET A 43 -19.32 13.16 5.46
C MET A 43 -20.48 12.72 6.37
N THR A 44 -21.63 13.35 6.20
CA THR A 44 -22.92 12.79 6.59
C THR A 44 -23.20 11.63 5.65
N LEU A 45 -23.42 10.44 6.23
CA LEU A 45 -23.94 9.25 5.54
C LEU A 45 -24.93 9.67 4.45
N SER A 46 -24.60 9.41 3.19
CA SER A 46 -25.50 9.64 2.07
C SER A 46 -26.84 8.94 2.37
N PRO A 47 -28.01 9.55 2.06
CA PRO A 47 -29.28 8.86 2.20
C PRO A 47 -29.20 7.52 1.48
N ALA A 48 -29.75 6.46 2.09
CA ALA A 48 -29.68 5.09 1.63
C ALA A 48 -30.34 4.91 0.25
N GLY A 49 -29.62 5.29 -0.81
CA GLY A 49 -29.87 4.78 -2.15
C GLY A 49 -29.73 3.27 -2.14
N MET A 50 -30.47 2.59 -3.01
CA MET A 50 -30.41 1.14 -3.12
C MET A 50 -28.99 0.69 -3.51
N ARG A 51 -28.25 0.12 -2.54
CA ARG A 51 -26.93 -0.47 -2.76
C ARG A 51 -27.03 -1.56 -3.82
N THR A 52 -26.11 -1.58 -4.79
CA THR A 52 -26.14 -2.56 -5.87
C THR A 52 -24.79 -3.25 -6.01
N THR A 53 -24.78 -4.57 -6.08
CA THR A 53 -23.56 -5.34 -6.37
C THR A 53 -23.63 -5.91 -7.78
N LEU A 54 -22.55 -5.76 -8.55
CA LEU A 54 -22.38 -6.39 -9.85
C LEU A 54 -21.45 -7.59 -9.70
N LEU A 55 -21.80 -8.71 -10.32
CA LEU A 55 -21.04 -9.95 -10.36
C LEU A 55 -20.72 -10.29 -11.82
N VAL A 56 -19.48 -10.65 -12.11
CA VAL A 56 -19.05 -11.05 -13.46
C VAL A 56 -18.35 -12.39 -13.36
N THR A 57 -18.80 -13.41 -14.09
CA THR A 57 -18.09 -14.69 -14.12
C THR A 57 -16.81 -14.54 -14.94
N LEU A 58 -15.69 -14.97 -14.39
CA LEU A 58 -14.36 -14.69 -14.93
C LEU A 58 -13.56 -16.01 -15.02
N PRO A 59 -13.40 -16.59 -16.22
CA PRO A 59 -12.52 -17.74 -16.39
C PRO A 59 -11.06 -17.35 -16.14
N VAL A 60 -10.23 -18.34 -15.78
CA VAL A 60 -8.78 -18.11 -15.56
C VAL A 60 -8.09 -17.68 -16.86
N GLU A 61 -8.42 -18.34 -17.97
CA GLU A 61 -7.88 -17.98 -19.28
C GLU A 61 -8.50 -16.70 -19.85
N PRO A 62 -7.78 -15.96 -20.70
CA PRO A 62 -8.27 -14.72 -21.32
C PRO A 62 -9.60 -14.93 -22.02
N ALA A 63 -10.57 -14.08 -21.73
CA ALA A 63 -11.89 -14.18 -22.33
C ALA A 63 -12.57 -12.80 -22.41
N TRP A 64 -13.71 -12.75 -23.11
CA TRP A 64 -14.48 -11.51 -23.27
C TRP A 64 -15.00 -10.97 -21.94
N GLN A 65 -15.14 -11.83 -20.92
CA GLN A 65 -15.57 -11.45 -19.58
C GLN A 65 -14.58 -10.52 -18.87
N ASP A 66 -13.30 -10.56 -19.25
CA ASP A 66 -12.29 -9.60 -18.77
C ASP A 66 -12.71 -8.17 -19.17
N MET A 67 -13.15 -8.00 -20.41
CA MET A 67 -13.63 -6.74 -20.96
C MET A 67 -15.01 -6.38 -20.39
N ALA A 68 -15.90 -7.35 -20.21
CA ALA A 68 -17.20 -7.13 -19.56
C ALA A 68 -17.04 -6.65 -18.11
N PHE A 69 -16.06 -7.16 -17.37
CA PHE A 69 -15.70 -6.66 -16.05
C PHE A 69 -15.29 -5.19 -16.12
N LEU A 70 -14.43 -4.82 -17.07
CA LEU A 70 -13.98 -3.43 -17.25
C LEU A 70 -15.13 -2.50 -17.66
N ALA A 71 -16.08 -2.95 -18.48
CA ALA A 71 -17.31 -2.19 -18.76
C ALA A 71 -18.24 -2.09 -17.54
N ALA A 72 -18.20 -3.07 -16.63
CA ALA A 72 -18.97 -3.04 -15.39
C ALA A 72 -18.39 -2.07 -14.35
N VAL A 73 -17.10 -1.70 -14.42
CA VAL A 73 -16.47 -0.73 -13.52
C VAL A 73 -17.19 0.62 -13.49
N PRO A 74 -17.40 1.33 -14.63
CA PRO A 74 -18.17 2.57 -14.64
C PRO A 74 -19.64 2.36 -14.23
N ALA A 75 -20.24 1.22 -14.57
CA ALA A 75 -21.63 0.91 -14.20
C ALA A 75 -21.79 0.79 -12.68
N ALA A 76 -20.91 0.00 -12.04
CA ALA A 76 -20.85 -0.16 -10.59
C ALA A 76 -20.59 1.18 -9.88
N THR A 77 -19.76 2.03 -10.49
CA THR A 77 -19.44 3.37 -9.97
C THR A 77 -20.67 4.27 -10.02
N VAL A 78 -21.39 4.31 -11.15
CA VAL A 78 -22.59 5.14 -11.32
C VAL A 78 -23.71 4.70 -10.38
N VAL A 79 -24.02 3.40 -10.33
CA VAL A 79 -25.14 2.89 -9.53
C VAL A 79 -24.89 3.02 -8.02
N ASN A 80 -23.64 3.00 -7.57
CA ASN A 80 -23.26 3.18 -6.17
C ASN A 80 -22.66 4.56 -5.87
N ASN A 81 -22.96 5.59 -6.69
CA ASN A 81 -22.53 6.98 -6.49
C ASN A 81 -21.03 7.16 -6.15
N GLY A 82 -20.16 6.47 -6.88
CA GLY A 82 -18.70 6.57 -6.72
C GLY A 82 -18.06 5.44 -5.91
N MET A 83 -18.83 4.61 -5.21
CA MET A 83 -18.32 3.51 -4.37
C MET A 83 -18.65 2.15 -4.98
N PRO A 84 -17.97 1.71 -6.05
CA PRO A 84 -18.38 0.53 -6.79
C PRO A 84 -18.26 -0.76 -5.96
N SER A 85 -19.34 -1.55 -5.94
CA SER A 85 -19.33 -2.95 -5.53
C SER A 85 -19.38 -3.84 -6.77
N LEU A 86 -18.22 -4.36 -7.19
CA LEU A 86 -18.05 -5.19 -8.38
C LEU A 86 -17.09 -6.35 -8.08
N ILE A 87 -17.58 -7.58 -8.19
CA ILE A 87 -16.82 -8.78 -7.82
C ILE A 87 -16.75 -9.73 -9.01
N ALA A 88 -15.56 -10.19 -9.34
CA ALA A 88 -15.38 -11.30 -10.24
C ALA A 88 -15.69 -12.61 -9.50
N LEU A 89 -16.47 -13.48 -10.12
CA LEU A 89 -16.66 -14.86 -9.70
C LEU A 89 -15.73 -15.74 -10.53
N ASP A 90 -15.32 -16.88 -10.00
CA ASP A 90 -14.66 -17.87 -10.86
C ASP A 90 -15.61 -18.38 -11.96
N ALA A 91 -15.09 -19.21 -12.86
CA ALA A 91 -15.87 -19.74 -13.99
C ALA A 91 -17.11 -20.55 -13.56
N SER A 92 -17.11 -21.14 -12.36
CA SER A 92 -18.24 -21.90 -11.84
C SER A 92 -19.43 -21.01 -11.49
N GLY A 93 -19.18 -19.71 -11.24
CA GLY A 93 -20.21 -18.77 -10.80
C GLY A 93 -20.72 -19.03 -9.37
N VAL A 94 -20.10 -19.94 -8.62
CA VAL A 94 -20.45 -20.24 -7.23
C VAL A 94 -19.92 -19.13 -6.31
N LEU A 95 -20.74 -18.72 -5.34
CA LEU A 95 -20.32 -17.75 -4.33
C LEU A 95 -19.49 -18.46 -3.25
N SER A 96 -18.22 -18.08 -3.13
CA SER A 96 -17.37 -18.54 -2.03
C SER A 96 -17.87 -18.02 -0.68
N PRO A 97 -17.51 -18.65 0.46
CA PRO A 97 -17.87 -18.15 1.79
C PRO A 97 -17.48 -16.69 2.04
N GLU A 98 -16.34 -16.25 1.50
CA GLU A 98 -15.84 -14.87 1.63
C GLU A 98 -16.71 -13.86 0.86
N ILE A 99 -17.17 -14.22 -0.34
CA ILE A 99 -18.08 -13.39 -1.13
C ILE A 99 -19.46 -13.35 -0.45
N GLN A 100 -19.94 -14.48 0.07
CA GLN A 100 -21.19 -14.55 0.83
C GLN A 100 -21.14 -13.66 2.09
N ASP A 101 -20.03 -13.69 2.85
CA ASP A 101 -19.87 -12.83 4.02
C ASP A 101 -19.85 -11.34 3.65
N TYR A 102 -19.15 -10.96 2.57
CA TYR A 102 -19.21 -9.60 2.05
C TYR A 102 -20.64 -9.18 1.71
N LEU A 103 -21.38 -9.99 0.93
CA LEU A 103 -22.76 -9.67 0.52
C LEU A 103 -23.69 -9.56 1.74
N ARG A 104 -23.52 -10.43 2.73
CA ARG A 104 -24.27 -10.40 4.01
C ARG A 104 -24.03 -9.11 4.78
N ARG A 105 -22.79 -8.60 4.82
CA ARG A 105 -22.42 -7.34 5.50
C ARG A 105 -22.85 -6.11 4.69
N TYR A 106 -22.61 -6.13 3.38
CA TYR A 106 -22.92 -5.02 2.48
C TYR A 106 -24.43 -4.80 2.31
N ARG A 107 -25.22 -5.87 2.40
CA ARG A 107 -26.69 -5.87 2.28
C ARG A 107 -27.16 -5.14 1.02
N PRO A 108 -26.73 -5.58 -0.19
CA PRO A 108 -27.17 -4.96 -1.42
C PRO A 108 -28.70 -5.09 -1.59
N GLY A 109 -29.35 -4.02 -2.04
CA GLY A 109 -30.77 -4.04 -2.40
C GLY A 109 -31.02 -4.75 -3.73
N ALA A 110 -30.03 -4.72 -4.63
CA ALA A 110 -30.04 -5.44 -5.90
C ALA A 110 -28.67 -6.09 -6.18
N VAL A 111 -28.70 -7.28 -6.80
CA VAL A 111 -27.49 -7.96 -7.29
C VAL A 111 -27.71 -8.26 -8.76
N HIS A 112 -26.78 -7.82 -9.61
CA HIS A 112 -26.78 -8.10 -11.04
C HIS A 112 -25.64 -9.05 -11.36
N ILE A 113 -25.89 -10.06 -12.19
CA ILE A 113 -24.88 -10.97 -12.69
C ILE A 113 -24.76 -10.84 -14.21
N ILE A 114 -23.53 -10.70 -14.71
CA ILE A 114 -23.23 -10.47 -16.11
C ILE A 114 -22.64 -11.76 -16.71
N GLY A 115 -23.23 -12.23 -17.82
CA GLY A 115 -22.88 -13.48 -18.47
C GLY A 115 -24.00 -14.53 -18.41
N GLY A 116 -23.68 -15.80 -18.68
CA GLY A 116 -24.69 -16.87 -18.80
C GLY A 116 -24.58 -18.03 -17.81
N THR A 117 -23.45 -18.21 -17.10
CA THR A 117 -23.12 -19.45 -16.38
C THR A 117 -23.69 -19.56 -14.96
N ALA A 118 -24.46 -18.57 -14.49
CA ALA A 118 -24.98 -18.51 -13.12
C ALA A 118 -26.45 -18.06 -13.05
N GLU A 119 -27.23 -18.51 -14.03
CA GLU A 119 -28.68 -18.32 -14.04
C GLU A 119 -29.33 -18.93 -12.78
N GLY A 120 -30.26 -18.20 -12.16
CA GLY A 120 -30.92 -18.64 -10.93
C GLY A 120 -30.10 -18.46 -9.65
N LEU A 121 -28.90 -17.86 -9.71
CA LEU A 121 -28.11 -17.54 -8.53
C LEU A 121 -28.94 -16.73 -7.51
N MET A 122 -28.86 -17.12 -6.24
CA MET A 122 -29.61 -16.52 -5.15
C MET A 122 -28.66 -15.86 -4.15
N VAL A 123 -28.95 -14.62 -3.76
CA VAL A 123 -28.26 -13.91 -2.69
C VAL A 123 -29.29 -13.51 -1.63
N ALA A 124 -29.07 -13.96 -0.40
CA ALA A 124 -29.99 -13.71 0.73
C ALA A 124 -31.46 -14.05 0.40
N GLY A 125 -31.69 -15.16 -0.31
CA GLY A 125 -33.02 -15.63 -0.70
C GLY A 125 -33.67 -14.88 -1.87
N ARG A 126 -32.95 -13.99 -2.55
CA ARG A 126 -33.43 -13.26 -3.74
C ARG A 126 -32.67 -13.69 -4.98
N THR A 127 -33.38 -13.91 -6.08
CA THR A 127 -32.76 -14.19 -7.38
C THR A 127 -32.01 -12.96 -7.89
N CYS A 128 -30.76 -13.17 -8.33
CA CYS A 128 -29.96 -12.12 -8.95
C CYS A 128 -30.53 -11.75 -10.33
N ASN A 129 -30.43 -10.46 -10.69
CA ASN A 129 -30.81 -9.96 -12.00
C ASN A 129 -29.77 -10.38 -13.06
N LEU A 130 -30.14 -11.28 -13.96
CA LEU A 130 -29.25 -11.76 -15.01
C LEU A 130 -29.18 -10.80 -16.21
N LEU A 131 -28.01 -10.24 -16.48
CA LEU A 131 -27.68 -9.50 -17.69
C LEU A 131 -27.01 -10.47 -18.67
N ARG A 132 -27.83 -11.16 -19.46
CA ARG A 132 -27.35 -12.15 -20.45
C ARG A 132 -26.50 -11.47 -21.51
N ALA A 133 -25.30 -11.99 -21.70
CA ALA A 133 -24.37 -11.58 -22.75
C ALA A 133 -23.47 -12.76 -23.11
N SER A 134 -23.08 -12.81 -24.38
CA SER A 134 -22.17 -13.82 -24.95
C SER A 134 -20.87 -13.22 -25.50
N SER A 135 -20.75 -11.89 -25.49
CA SER A 135 -19.58 -11.12 -25.93
C SER A 135 -19.39 -9.87 -25.07
N ALA A 136 -18.20 -9.26 -25.20
CA ALA A 136 -17.87 -8.00 -24.53
C ALA A 136 -18.79 -6.85 -24.97
N ASP A 137 -19.06 -6.73 -26.28
CA ASP A 137 -19.97 -5.73 -26.85
C ASP A 137 -21.40 -5.87 -26.31
N GLU A 138 -21.94 -7.10 -26.29
CA GLU A 138 -23.27 -7.37 -25.76
C GLU A 138 -23.37 -6.98 -24.28
N ALA A 139 -22.37 -7.36 -23.48
CA ALA A 139 -22.33 -7.05 -22.06
C ALA A 139 -22.25 -5.55 -21.81
N ALA A 140 -21.38 -4.83 -22.52
CA ALA A 140 -21.24 -3.38 -22.42
C ALA A 140 -22.55 -2.65 -22.79
N CYS A 141 -23.20 -3.05 -23.88
CA CYS A 141 -24.50 -2.50 -24.27
C CYS A 141 -25.60 -2.80 -23.24
N MET A 142 -25.64 -4.00 -22.65
CA MET A 142 -26.59 -4.36 -21.60
C MET A 142 -26.39 -3.55 -20.31
N LEU A 143 -25.14 -3.39 -19.88
CA LEU A 143 -24.78 -2.52 -18.75
C LEU A 143 -25.20 -1.08 -19.01
N SER A 144 -24.91 -0.56 -20.20
CA SER A 144 -25.31 0.78 -20.64
C SER A 144 -26.82 0.97 -20.60
N ALA A 145 -27.59 0.04 -21.18
CA ALA A 145 -29.05 0.05 -21.18
C ALA A 145 -29.66 0.01 -19.78
N THR A 146 -29.02 -0.72 -18.86
CA THR A 146 -29.50 -0.92 -17.48
C THR A 146 -29.26 0.33 -16.63
N PHE A 147 -28.07 0.93 -16.71
CA PHE A 147 -27.63 1.94 -15.74
C PHE A 147 -27.61 3.38 -16.28
N TRP A 148 -27.80 3.58 -17.59
CA TRP A 148 -27.88 4.92 -18.20
C TRP A 148 -29.15 5.11 -19.01
N ARG A 149 -29.93 6.15 -18.67
CA ARG A 149 -31.11 6.54 -19.47
C ARG A 149 -30.73 7.37 -20.70
N LYS A 150 -29.74 8.25 -20.55
CA LYS A 150 -29.17 9.12 -21.58
C LYS A 150 -27.73 9.45 -21.18
N CYS A 151 -26.85 9.65 -22.16
CA CYS A 151 -25.47 10.08 -21.91
C CYS A 151 -24.93 10.79 -23.16
N ALA A 152 -24.49 12.04 -23.04
CA ALA A 152 -24.00 12.80 -24.18
C ALA A 152 -22.57 12.41 -24.59
N THR A 153 -21.82 11.76 -23.70
CA THR A 153 -20.44 11.32 -23.92
C THR A 153 -20.35 9.83 -23.63
N VAL A 154 -19.59 9.08 -24.43
CA VAL A 154 -19.30 7.65 -24.22
C VAL A 154 -17.81 7.42 -24.42
N VAL A 155 -17.21 6.56 -23.59
CA VAL A 155 -15.84 6.08 -23.80
C VAL A 155 -15.88 4.79 -24.61
N ILE A 156 -14.99 4.67 -25.59
CA ILE A 156 -14.86 3.49 -26.46
C ILE A 156 -13.41 3.02 -26.49
N CYS A 157 -13.19 1.72 -26.45
CA CYS A 157 -11.90 1.11 -26.83
C CYS A 157 -12.13 -0.16 -27.66
N ALA A 158 -11.08 -0.71 -28.26
CA ALA A 158 -11.18 -1.96 -28.98
C ALA A 158 -11.47 -3.14 -28.04
N GLU A 159 -12.23 -4.13 -28.50
CA GLU A 159 -12.61 -5.30 -27.70
C GLU A 159 -11.46 -6.30 -27.45
N ASP A 160 -10.37 -6.18 -28.21
CA ASP A 160 -9.15 -6.98 -28.11
C ASP A 160 -7.98 -6.24 -27.45
N ASP A 161 -8.13 -4.94 -27.15
CA ASP A 161 -7.12 -4.10 -26.49
C ASP A 161 -7.35 -4.02 -24.97
N TYR A 162 -6.85 -5.03 -24.25
CA TYR A 162 -7.00 -5.14 -22.79
C TYR A 162 -6.33 -4.00 -22.03
N GLU A 163 -5.16 -3.53 -22.48
CA GLU A 163 -4.47 -2.41 -21.86
C GLU A 163 -5.28 -1.12 -21.99
N ALA A 164 -5.80 -0.82 -23.19
CA ALA A 164 -6.66 0.33 -23.38
C ALA A 164 -7.94 0.24 -22.53
N ALA A 165 -8.53 -0.95 -22.38
CA ALA A 165 -9.71 -1.13 -21.54
C ALA A 165 -9.43 -0.90 -20.03
N LEU A 166 -8.25 -1.32 -19.54
CA LEU A 166 -7.81 -1.05 -18.17
C LEU A 166 -7.68 0.46 -17.91
N VAL A 167 -7.25 1.23 -18.91
CA VAL A 167 -7.15 2.71 -18.85
C VAL A 167 -8.51 3.37 -19.02
N ALA A 168 -9.33 2.87 -19.94
CA ALA A 168 -10.63 3.44 -20.31
C ALA A 168 -11.67 3.29 -19.19
N ALA A 169 -11.66 2.19 -18.44
CA ALA A 169 -12.64 1.91 -17.41
C ALA A 169 -12.65 2.96 -16.26
N PRO A 170 -11.51 3.32 -15.63
CA PRO A 170 -11.45 4.42 -14.66
C PRO A 170 -11.79 5.79 -15.27
N LEU A 171 -11.39 6.06 -16.53
CA LEU A 171 -11.76 7.30 -17.21
C LEU A 171 -13.28 7.41 -17.40
N ALA A 172 -13.92 6.33 -17.84
CA ALA A 172 -15.36 6.24 -17.99
C ALA A 172 -16.08 6.40 -16.65
N ALA A 173 -15.56 5.75 -15.60
CA ALA A 173 -16.11 5.85 -14.25
C ALA A 173 -16.03 7.29 -13.71
N ARG A 174 -14.89 7.96 -13.92
CA ARG A 174 -14.70 9.38 -13.56
C ARG A 174 -15.67 10.30 -14.31
N GLY A 175 -15.87 10.06 -15.60
CA GLY A 175 -16.87 10.77 -16.40
C GLY A 175 -18.32 10.40 -16.09
N ARG A 176 -18.55 9.33 -15.29
CA ARG A 176 -19.87 8.71 -15.08
C ARG A 176 -20.56 8.32 -16.40
N VAL A 177 -19.77 7.91 -17.38
CA VAL A 177 -20.23 7.54 -18.74
C VAL A 177 -20.07 6.04 -18.99
N PRO A 178 -20.84 5.45 -19.93
CA PRO A 178 -20.63 4.05 -20.32
C PRO A 178 -19.27 3.85 -20.98
N LEU A 179 -18.70 2.65 -20.81
CA LEU A 179 -17.61 2.12 -21.62
C LEU A 179 -18.22 1.11 -22.60
N LEU A 180 -18.07 1.35 -23.90
CA LEU A 180 -18.47 0.43 -24.96
C LEU A 180 -17.24 -0.08 -25.72
N PHE A 181 -17.42 -1.18 -26.45
CA PHE A 181 -16.35 -1.79 -27.23
C PHE A 181 -16.62 -1.71 -28.72
N VAL A 182 -15.55 -1.78 -29.51
CA VAL A 182 -15.59 -1.86 -30.97
C VAL A 182 -14.73 -3.03 -31.43
N SER A 183 -15.22 -3.83 -32.37
CA SER A 183 -14.45 -4.92 -32.94
C SER A 183 -13.57 -4.43 -34.10
N ALA A 184 -12.71 -5.32 -34.61
CA ALA A 184 -11.95 -5.05 -35.82
C ALA A 184 -12.85 -4.77 -37.05
N GLN A 185 -14.10 -5.26 -37.03
CA GLN A 185 -15.10 -5.03 -38.08
C GLN A 185 -15.90 -3.73 -37.87
N GLY A 186 -15.63 -2.98 -36.81
CA GLY A 186 -16.31 -1.74 -36.47
C GLY A 186 -17.40 -1.91 -35.40
N LEU A 187 -18.30 -0.93 -35.30
CA LEU A 187 -19.40 -0.99 -34.33
C LEU A 187 -20.44 -2.01 -34.75
N SER A 188 -20.87 -2.85 -33.80
CA SER A 188 -22.03 -3.71 -34.01
C SER A 188 -23.31 -2.88 -34.20
N GLN A 189 -24.34 -3.47 -34.83
CA GLN A 189 -25.65 -2.82 -34.92
C GLN A 189 -26.23 -2.49 -33.53
N ARG A 190 -25.94 -3.34 -32.53
CA ARG A 190 -26.37 -3.14 -31.14
C ARG A 190 -25.70 -1.91 -30.54
N ALA A 191 -24.38 -1.78 -30.70
CA ALA A 191 -23.64 -0.60 -30.24
C ALA A 191 -24.16 0.68 -30.91
N VAL A 192 -24.41 0.66 -32.22
CA VAL A 192 -25.00 1.80 -32.95
C VAL A 192 -26.37 2.19 -32.40
N GLN A 193 -27.25 1.20 -32.15
CA GLN A 193 -28.57 1.44 -31.56
C GLN A 193 -28.45 2.01 -30.14
N GLU A 194 -27.50 1.51 -29.36
CA GLU A 194 -27.27 1.96 -27.99
C GLU A 194 -26.74 3.40 -27.93
N LEU A 195 -25.78 3.76 -28.78
CA LEU A 195 -25.29 5.14 -28.94
C LEU A 195 -26.42 6.10 -29.35
N ARG A 196 -27.31 5.67 -30.25
CA ARG A 196 -28.51 6.45 -30.65
C ARG A 196 -29.48 6.61 -29.49
N ARG A 197 -29.76 5.54 -28.72
CA ARG A 197 -30.63 5.56 -27.53
C ARG A 197 -30.11 6.54 -26.48
N LEU A 198 -28.81 6.52 -26.22
CA LEU A 198 -28.14 7.42 -25.27
C LEU A 198 -28.12 8.89 -25.72
N LYS A 199 -28.34 9.16 -27.02
CA LYS A 199 -28.21 10.48 -27.66
C LYS A 199 -26.80 11.05 -27.53
N VAL A 200 -25.81 10.22 -27.83
CA VAL A 200 -24.38 10.57 -27.77
C VAL A 200 -24.06 11.70 -28.75
N ARG A 201 -23.21 12.62 -28.31
CA ARG A 201 -22.68 13.74 -29.08
C ARG A 201 -21.16 13.68 -29.20
N GLU A 202 -20.50 13.17 -28.15
CA GLU A 202 -19.06 13.03 -28.06
C GLU A 202 -18.66 11.57 -27.80
N LEU A 203 -17.66 11.09 -28.53
CA LEU A 203 -16.98 9.84 -28.25
C LEU A 203 -15.55 10.12 -27.80
N ILE A 204 -15.12 9.44 -26.75
CA ILE A 204 -13.72 9.44 -26.30
C ILE A 204 -13.16 8.06 -26.59
N VAL A 205 -12.28 7.96 -27.57
CA VAL A 205 -11.62 6.71 -27.97
C VAL A 205 -10.31 6.59 -27.20
N VAL A 206 -10.14 5.48 -26.48
CA VAL A 206 -8.90 5.15 -25.76
C VAL A 206 -8.22 3.96 -26.45
N GLY A 207 -6.93 4.08 -26.73
CA GLY A 207 -6.15 3.08 -27.45
C GLY A 207 -6.29 3.20 -28.97
N LYS A 208 -5.80 2.18 -29.69
CA LYS A 208 -5.84 2.14 -31.16
C LYS A 208 -7.02 1.29 -31.64
N LEU A 209 -7.70 1.74 -32.69
CA LEU A 209 -8.78 0.99 -33.32
C LEU A 209 -8.34 0.41 -34.66
N SER A 210 -8.39 -0.91 -34.81
CA SER A 210 -7.98 -1.62 -36.03
C SER A 210 -8.80 -1.22 -37.26
N GLY A 211 -10.10 -0.93 -37.10
CA GLY A 211 -11.00 -0.52 -38.18
C GLY A 211 -11.02 1.00 -38.49
N GLY A 212 -10.18 1.79 -37.82
CA GLY A 212 -10.21 3.25 -37.90
C GLY A 212 -11.49 3.89 -37.33
N LEU A 213 -11.60 5.21 -37.45
CA LEU A 213 -12.65 6.00 -36.77
C LEU A 213 -13.85 6.34 -37.65
N GLN A 214 -13.83 5.95 -38.93
CA GLN A 214 -14.82 6.38 -39.90
C GLN A 214 -16.24 6.00 -39.48
N SER A 215 -16.42 4.78 -38.98
CA SER A 215 -17.70 4.29 -38.44
C SER A 215 -18.17 5.09 -37.21
N LEU A 216 -17.24 5.57 -36.38
CA LEU A 216 -17.55 6.38 -35.19
C LEU A 216 -18.00 7.80 -35.56
N LYS A 217 -17.36 8.41 -36.56
CA LYS A 217 -17.71 9.76 -37.06
C LYS A 217 -19.11 9.83 -37.67
N GLN A 218 -19.71 8.70 -38.06
CA GLN A 218 -21.08 8.64 -38.56
C GLN A 218 -22.14 8.66 -37.45
N VAL A 219 -21.76 8.37 -36.20
CA VAL A 219 -22.70 8.24 -35.08
C VAL A 219 -22.54 9.30 -33.99
N ALA A 220 -21.44 10.06 -33.99
CA ALA A 220 -21.21 11.17 -33.06
C ALA A 220 -20.61 12.39 -33.77
N GLY A 221 -21.01 13.58 -33.32
CA GLY A 221 -20.54 14.85 -33.90
C GLY A 221 -19.11 15.22 -33.50
N GLN A 222 -18.61 14.66 -32.40
CA GLN A 222 -17.24 14.85 -31.92
C GLN A 222 -16.62 13.50 -31.54
N VAL A 223 -15.38 13.28 -31.97
CA VAL A 223 -14.57 12.11 -31.59
C VAL A 223 -13.21 12.63 -31.11
N THR A 224 -12.87 12.32 -29.86
CA THR A 224 -11.57 12.61 -29.24
C THR A 224 -10.78 11.30 -29.13
N GLU A 225 -9.56 11.28 -29.63
CA GLU A 225 -8.67 10.11 -29.56
C GLU A 225 -7.60 10.31 -28.50
N LEU A 226 -7.36 9.28 -27.70
CA LEU A 226 -6.36 9.23 -26.66
C LEU A 226 -5.58 7.92 -26.85
N ALA A 227 -4.32 7.99 -27.29
CA ALA A 227 -3.60 6.80 -27.74
C ALA A 227 -3.27 5.81 -26.60
N GLY A 228 -3.27 6.29 -25.35
CA GLY A 228 -3.02 5.48 -24.15
C GLY A 228 -3.07 6.30 -22.86
N ALA A 229 -2.55 5.74 -21.78
CA ALA A 229 -2.65 6.33 -20.44
C ALA A 229 -2.06 7.75 -20.32
N ARG A 230 -0.92 8.05 -20.96
CA ARG A 230 -0.32 9.40 -20.93
C ARG A 230 -1.22 10.45 -21.57
N ASP A 231 -1.86 10.12 -22.70
CA ASP A 231 -2.79 11.03 -23.36
C ASP A 231 -4.05 11.25 -22.52
N VAL A 232 -4.55 10.19 -21.87
CA VAL A 232 -5.65 10.29 -20.92
C VAL A 232 -5.29 11.23 -19.76
N MET A 233 -4.10 11.09 -19.18
CA MET A 233 -3.62 11.95 -18.11
C MET A 233 -3.49 13.41 -18.55
N ASN A 234 -2.89 13.65 -19.72
CA ASN A 234 -2.81 14.99 -20.32
C ASN A 234 -4.20 15.59 -20.58
N TRP A 235 -5.15 14.80 -21.09
CA TRP A 235 -6.51 15.23 -21.38
C TRP A 235 -7.28 15.61 -20.11
N VAL A 236 -7.11 14.82 -19.03
CA VAL A 236 -7.70 15.08 -17.71
C VAL A 236 -7.07 16.32 -17.09
N ARG A 237 -5.74 16.48 -17.17
CA ARG A 237 -5.00 17.67 -16.71
C ARG A 237 -5.44 18.93 -17.46
N ALA A 238 -5.57 18.88 -18.79
CA ALA A 238 -6.02 20.01 -19.61
C ALA A 238 -7.43 20.50 -19.22
N ARG A 239 -8.26 19.59 -18.69
CA ARG A 239 -9.60 19.88 -18.14
C ARG A 239 -9.59 20.24 -16.65
N LYS A 240 -8.40 20.35 -16.05
CA LYS A 240 -8.17 20.66 -14.63
C LYS A 240 -8.93 19.73 -13.68
N LEU A 241 -9.03 18.46 -14.07
CA LEU A 241 -9.64 17.41 -13.28
C LEU A 241 -8.55 16.81 -12.35
N PRO A 242 -8.60 17.01 -11.02
CA PRO A 242 -7.53 16.57 -10.14
C PRO A 242 -7.47 15.04 -10.05
N VAL A 243 -6.26 14.48 -10.16
CA VAL A 243 -5.97 13.05 -10.00
C VAL A 243 -4.91 12.90 -8.92
N THR A 244 -5.28 12.27 -7.81
CA THR A 244 -4.39 12.06 -6.66
C THR A 244 -4.07 10.57 -6.44
N TYR A 245 -4.61 9.69 -7.28
CA TYR A 245 -4.47 8.25 -7.16
C TYR A 245 -4.10 7.63 -8.50
N LEU A 246 -3.02 6.85 -8.52
CA LEU A 246 -2.66 5.98 -9.64
C LEU A 246 -2.59 4.52 -9.20
N ALA A 247 -3.17 3.64 -10.01
CA ALA A 247 -2.91 2.20 -9.93
C ALA A 247 -1.85 1.83 -10.97
N ALA A 248 -0.65 1.46 -10.51
CA ALA A 248 0.39 0.89 -11.34
C ALA A 248 0.19 -0.62 -11.46
N LEU A 249 -0.01 -1.09 -12.68
CA LEU A 249 -0.36 -2.46 -12.99
C LEU A 249 0.28 -2.88 -14.31
N ASN A 250 0.40 -4.18 -14.55
CA ASN A 250 0.98 -4.70 -15.79
C ASN A 250 -0.10 -5.49 -16.56
N PRO A 251 -0.56 -5.01 -17.72
CA PRO A 251 -1.59 -5.68 -18.52
C PRO A 251 -1.23 -7.11 -18.97
N MET A 252 0.05 -7.47 -18.94
CA MET A 252 0.51 -8.82 -19.27
C MET A 252 0.14 -9.86 -18.20
N ASP A 253 -0.28 -9.42 -17.02
CA ASP A 253 -0.80 -10.28 -15.95
C ASP A 253 -2.05 -11.08 -16.38
N ARG A 254 -2.72 -10.65 -17.44
CA ARG A 254 -3.82 -11.40 -18.08
C ARG A 254 -3.38 -12.82 -18.45
N ASN A 255 -2.11 -12.99 -18.82
CA ASN A 255 -1.59 -14.20 -19.46
C ASN A 255 -0.33 -14.77 -18.78
N LYS A 256 0.57 -13.91 -18.29
CA LYS A 256 1.95 -14.28 -17.96
C LYS A 256 2.25 -14.40 -16.46
N ALA A 257 1.37 -13.87 -15.61
CA ALA A 257 1.55 -13.93 -14.17
C ALA A 257 1.23 -15.32 -13.61
N ILE A 258 1.80 -15.65 -12.44
CA ILE A 258 1.42 -16.81 -11.64
C ILE A 258 -0.04 -16.65 -11.21
N ILE A 259 -0.37 -15.52 -10.57
CA ILE A 259 -1.76 -15.14 -10.29
C ILE A 259 -2.24 -14.15 -11.35
N LYS A 260 -3.08 -14.65 -12.26
CA LYS A 260 -3.56 -13.88 -13.42
C LYS A 260 -4.61 -12.82 -13.05
N LYS A 261 -4.65 -11.74 -13.85
CA LYS A 261 -5.73 -10.73 -13.91
C LYS A 261 -5.97 -9.92 -12.62
N LEU A 262 -4.94 -9.71 -11.79
CA LEU A 262 -5.03 -8.82 -10.64
C LEU A 262 -5.20 -7.36 -11.04
N SER A 263 -4.78 -6.98 -12.26
CA SER A 263 -4.97 -5.65 -12.86
C SER A 263 -6.42 -5.18 -12.88
N LEU A 264 -7.41 -6.08 -12.93
CA LEU A 264 -8.83 -5.74 -12.81
C LEU A 264 -9.16 -5.07 -11.46
N ALA A 265 -8.54 -5.52 -10.37
CA ALA A 265 -8.69 -4.92 -9.06
C ALA A 265 -8.10 -3.50 -9.01
N GLY A 266 -7.00 -3.27 -9.73
CA GLY A 266 -6.37 -1.95 -9.88
C GLY A 266 -7.26 -0.95 -10.61
N ALA A 267 -7.86 -1.35 -11.73
CA ALA A 267 -8.82 -0.52 -12.46
C ALA A 267 -10.06 -0.18 -11.60
N LEU A 268 -10.57 -1.15 -10.83
CA LEU A 268 -11.69 -0.92 -9.91
C LEU A 268 -11.33 0.06 -8.78
N LEU A 269 -10.16 -0.08 -8.16
CA LEU A 269 -9.67 0.86 -7.13
C LEU A 269 -9.48 2.26 -7.70
N ALA A 270 -8.82 2.39 -8.86
CA ALA A 270 -8.67 3.66 -9.54
C ALA A 270 -10.02 4.32 -9.79
N ALA A 271 -11.01 3.60 -10.32
CA ALA A 271 -12.36 4.12 -10.53
C ALA A 271 -13.02 4.62 -9.23
N GLY A 272 -12.99 3.82 -8.15
CA GLY A 272 -13.60 4.18 -6.87
C GLY A 272 -12.89 5.31 -6.12
N ARG A 273 -11.61 5.56 -6.42
CA ARG A 273 -10.82 6.69 -5.88
C ARG A 273 -10.84 7.92 -6.80
N GLY A 274 -11.54 7.85 -7.93
CA GLY A 274 -11.47 8.88 -8.98
C GLY A 274 -10.05 9.01 -9.58
N GLY A 275 -9.21 8.01 -9.42
CA GLY A 275 -7.86 7.93 -9.97
C GLY A 275 -7.82 7.48 -11.42
N LEU A 276 -6.61 7.15 -11.87
CA LEU A 276 -6.33 6.59 -13.19
C LEU A 276 -5.38 5.38 -13.07
N VAL A 277 -5.15 4.70 -14.19
CA VAL A 277 -4.24 3.56 -14.29
C VAL A 277 -2.94 3.99 -14.99
N ALA A 278 -1.82 3.49 -14.48
CA ALA A 278 -0.49 3.60 -15.05
C ALA A 278 -0.01 2.21 -15.51
N PRO A 279 -0.23 1.81 -16.78
CA PRO A 279 0.21 0.53 -17.30
C PRO A 279 1.74 0.42 -17.34
N LEU A 280 2.26 -0.76 -16.96
CA LEU A 280 3.68 -1.13 -16.98
C LEU A 280 3.83 -2.46 -17.74
N PRO A 281 3.74 -2.48 -19.08
CA PRO A 281 3.60 -3.69 -19.89
C PRO A 281 4.93 -4.46 -20.06
N TYR A 282 5.57 -4.83 -18.97
CA TYR A 282 6.82 -5.59 -18.99
C TYR A 282 6.57 -7.09 -19.03
N ALA A 283 7.34 -7.80 -19.85
CA ALA A 283 7.51 -9.24 -19.71
C ALA A 283 8.47 -9.53 -18.55
N VAL A 284 8.00 -9.30 -17.32
CA VAL A 284 8.82 -9.36 -16.11
C VAL A 284 9.52 -10.71 -16.00
N GLN A 285 10.78 -10.63 -15.60
CA GLN A 285 11.66 -11.73 -15.31
C GLN A 285 12.07 -11.58 -13.85
N TRP A 286 11.34 -12.21 -12.94
CA TRP A 286 11.61 -12.08 -11.51
C TRP A 286 12.52 -13.21 -11.03
N LYS A 287 13.71 -12.85 -10.53
CA LYS A 287 14.64 -13.77 -9.86
C LYS A 287 14.94 -15.06 -10.64
N ILE A 288 15.21 -14.94 -11.93
CA ILE A 288 15.59 -16.08 -12.79
C ILE A 288 16.88 -16.72 -12.24
N PRO A 289 16.89 -18.03 -11.92
CA PRO A 289 18.00 -18.68 -11.24
C PRO A 289 19.11 -19.19 -12.16
N PHE A 290 20.35 -19.09 -11.69
CA PHE A 290 21.55 -19.68 -12.28
C PHE A 290 22.42 -20.29 -11.17
N SER A 291 22.91 -21.51 -11.40
CA SER A 291 23.68 -22.27 -10.42
C SER A 291 25.02 -22.67 -10.99
N GLY A 292 26.06 -22.52 -10.17
CA GLY A 292 27.41 -22.99 -10.47
C GLY A 292 27.70 -24.31 -9.77
N THR A 293 28.85 -24.89 -10.12
CA THR A 293 29.47 -26.00 -9.39
C THR A 293 30.69 -25.50 -8.65
N GLU A 294 31.02 -26.17 -7.53
CA GLU A 294 32.25 -25.85 -6.80
C GLU A 294 33.47 -26.09 -7.69
N MET A 295 34.37 -25.10 -7.74
CA MET A 295 35.58 -25.18 -8.55
C MET A 295 36.61 -26.12 -7.93
N LYS A 296 37.26 -26.92 -8.78
CA LYS A 296 38.47 -27.67 -8.43
C LYS A 296 39.68 -26.90 -8.94
N GLY A 297 40.44 -26.26 -8.06
CA GLY A 297 41.63 -25.48 -8.39
C GLY A 297 41.59 -24.06 -7.85
N ASP A 298 42.67 -23.31 -8.11
CA ASP A 298 42.77 -21.92 -7.70
C ASP A 298 41.92 -21.00 -8.60
N LEU A 299 41.49 -19.88 -8.04
CA LEU A 299 40.91 -18.79 -8.84
C LEU A 299 41.94 -18.26 -9.84
N PRO A 300 41.50 -17.65 -10.97
CA PRO A 300 42.37 -16.85 -11.81
C PRO A 300 43.22 -15.90 -10.96
N ALA A 301 44.53 -15.81 -11.24
CA ALA A 301 45.46 -15.01 -10.43
C ALA A 301 45.09 -13.52 -10.36
N SER A 302 44.30 -13.04 -11.32
CA SER A 302 43.71 -11.71 -11.40
C SER A 302 42.63 -11.44 -10.34
N LEU A 303 42.04 -12.48 -9.74
CA LEU A 303 40.95 -12.35 -8.79
C LEU A 303 41.41 -12.44 -7.32
N PRO A 304 40.73 -11.72 -6.40
CA PRO A 304 40.99 -11.86 -4.97
C PRO A 304 40.74 -13.29 -4.47
N LYS A 305 41.50 -13.72 -3.46
CA LYS A 305 41.27 -15.02 -2.80
C LYS A 305 39.86 -15.09 -2.21
N SER A 306 39.21 -16.25 -2.37
CA SER A 306 37.94 -16.57 -1.71
C SER A 306 38.19 -17.38 -0.44
N GLU A 307 37.50 -17.05 0.65
CA GLU A 307 37.56 -17.85 1.88
C GLU A 307 36.61 -19.06 1.79
N ALA A 308 35.47 -18.91 1.12
CA ALA A 308 34.57 -20.00 0.77
C ALA A 308 35.01 -20.69 -0.54
N PRO A 309 34.70 -21.99 -0.75
CA PRO A 309 34.94 -22.65 -2.02
C PRO A 309 34.28 -21.88 -3.18
N PRO A 310 35.05 -21.38 -4.16
CA PRO A 310 34.50 -20.67 -5.30
C PRO A 310 33.54 -21.55 -6.11
N ARG A 311 32.54 -20.93 -6.71
CA ARG A 311 31.60 -21.62 -7.60
C ARG A 311 31.69 -21.03 -9.00
N MET A 312 31.61 -21.88 -10.02
CA MET A 312 31.64 -21.48 -11.42
C MET A 312 30.41 -22.02 -12.16
N GLY A 313 29.80 -21.21 -12.99
CA GLY A 313 28.66 -21.61 -13.81
C GLY A 313 28.52 -20.77 -15.06
N SER A 314 27.40 -20.94 -15.75
CA SER A 314 27.01 -20.14 -16.92
C SER A 314 25.65 -19.49 -16.69
N ILE A 315 25.51 -18.25 -17.18
CA ILE A 315 24.25 -17.54 -17.33
C ILE A 315 23.87 -17.60 -18.80
N SER A 316 22.80 -18.33 -19.09
CA SER A 316 22.21 -18.38 -20.44
C SER A 316 21.00 -17.46 -20.50
N LEU A 317 21.09 -16.36 -21.25
CA LEU A 317 20.02 -15.37 -21.38
C LEU A 317 19.91 -14.88 -22.83
N ASN A 318 18.69 -14.88 -23.38
CA ASN A 318 18.39 -14.38 -24.73
C ASN A 318 19.31 -14.95 -25.83
N GLY A 319 19.73 -16.22 -25.70
CA GLY A 319 20.61 -16.89 -26.66
C GLY A 319 22.11 -16.59 -26.49
N ALA A 320 22.50 -15.73 -25.54
CA ALA A 320 23.89 -15.53 -25.15
C ALA A 320 24.22 -16.37 -23.91
N GLU A 321 25.50 -16.76 -23.78
CA GLU A 321 26.04 -17.49 -22.64
C GLU A 321 27.20 -16.70 -22.02
N TYR A 322 27.15 -16.50 -20.71
CA TYR A 322 28.16 -15.77 -19.95
C TYR A 322 28.69 -16.66 -18.82
N LYS A 323 29.99 -16.89 -18.75
CA LYS A 323 30.57 -17.63 -17.62
C LYS A 323 30.61 -16.72 -16.40
N PHE A 324 30.36 -17.28 -15.23
CA PHE A 324 30.46 -16.56 -13.97
C PHE A 324 31.28 -17.30 -12.92
N LEU A 325 31.88 -16.53 -12.02
CA LEU A 325 32.55 -16.97 -10.81
C LEU A 325 31.91 -16.31 -9.59
N LEU A 326 31.63 -17.09 -8.55
CA LEU A 326 31.10 -16.62 -7.28
C LEU A 326 32.09 -16.92 -6.17
N THR A 327 32.48 -15.88 -5.42
CA THR A 327 33.36 -15.98 -4.25
C THR A 327 32.66 -15.45 -3.00
N GLY A 328 33.19 -15.73 -1.81
CA GLY A 328 32.58 -15.28 -0.55
C GLY A 328 33.35 -15.67 0.71
N LYS A 329 32.73 -15.41 1.88
CA LYS A 329 33.29 -15.75 3.21
C LYS A 329 32.86 -17.13 3.73
N ARG A 330 33.72 -17.80 4.50
CA ARG A 330 33.46 -19.15 5.02
C ARG A 330 32.74 -19.13 6.38
N LYS A 331 31.54 -19.73 6.43
CA LYS A 331 30.71 -20.04 7.61
C LYS A 331 30.36 -18.84 8.54
N PRO A 332 29.23 -18.91 9.29
CA PRO A 332 28.23 -19.97 9.35
C PRO A 332 27.15 -19.91 8.24
N LYS A 333 27.14 -18.88 7.38
CA LYS A 333 26.26 -18.74 6.20
C LYS A 333 27.04 -18.17 5.01
N GLU A 334 26.54 -18.38 3.79
CA GLU A 334 26.98 -17.64 2.61
C GLU A 334 26.88 -16.14 2.92
N SER A 335 28.01 -15.44 2.91
CA SER A 335 28.04 -14.02 3.21
C SER A 335 29.13 -13.32 2.43
N ASN A 336 28.92 -12.02 2.19
CA ASN A 336 29.85 -11.20 1.40
C ASN A 336 30.15 -11.81 0.03
N LEU A 337 29.11 -12.34 -0.61
CA LEU A 337 29.22 -12.95 -1.93
C LEU A 337 29.62 -11.91 -2.98
N LYS A 338 30.57 -12.25 -3.84
CA LYS A 338 31.01 -11.42 -4.98
C LYS A 338 30.88 -12.24 -6.26
N LEU A 339 30.18 -11.67 -7.23
CA LEU A 339 29.99 -12.24 -8.55
C LEU A 339 30.97 -11.59 -9.54
N TYR A 340 31.58 -12.43 -10.36
CA TYR A 340 32.36 -12.00 -11.52
C TYR A 340 31.80 -12.65 -12.78
N ILE A 341 31.73 -11.92 -13.88
CA ILE A 341 31.18 -12.41 -15.15
C ILE A 341 32.17 -12.10 -16.27
N ASP A 342 32.56 -13.14 -17.01
CA ASP A 342 33.45 -13.04 -18.16
C ASP A 342 32.64 -12.64 -19.40
N PHE A 343 32.64 -11.35 -19.72
CA PHE A 343 31.84 -10.79 -20.82
C PHE A 343 32.50 -11.00 -22.18
N ASN A 344 33.83 -11.00 -22.23
CA ASN A 344 34.59 -11.11 -23.48
C ASN A 344 35.11 -12.54 -23.75
N SER A 345 34.79 -13.48 -22.86
CA SER A 345 35.19 -14.89 -22.94
C SER A 345 36.71 -15.11 -22.93
N ASN A 346 37.48 -14.19 -22.34
CA ASN A 346 38.94 -14.31 -22.25
C ASN A 346 39.40 -15.08 -21.00
N GLY A 347 38.49 -15.42 -20.08
CA GLY A 347 38.78 -16.17 -18.85
C GLY A 347 39.47 -15.38 -17.73
N SER A 348 39.63 -14.06 -17.87
CA SER A 348 40.31 -13.18 -16.89
C SER A 348 39.40 -12.75 -15.74
N PHE A 349 38.09 -12.57 -15.98
CA PHE A 349 37.07 -12.11 -15.01
C PHE A 349 37.40 -10.79 -14.30
N ALA A 350 38.44 -10.10 -14.75
CA ALA A 350 39.02 -8.93 -14.10
C ALA A 350 38.99 -7.70 -15.03
N ASP A 351 38.36 -7.82 -16.20
CA ASP A 351 38.20 -6.68 -17.08
C ASP A 351 37.17 -5.70 -16.53
N THR A 352 37.18 -4.48 -17.07
CA THR A 352 36.31 -3.41 -16.57
C THR A 352 34.84 -3.82 -16.71
N GLY A 353 34.13 -3.83 -15.57
CA GLY A 353 32.71 -4.21 -15.50
C GLY A 353 32.47 -5.69 -15.14
N GLU A 354 33.49 -6.55 -15.21
CA GLU A 354 33.37 -7.99 -14.96
C GLU A 354 33.26 -8.34 -13.47
N GLY A 355 33.45 -7.39 -12.56
CA GLY A 355 33.27 -7.56 -11.12
C GLY A 355 34.28 -6.76 -10.28
N PRO A 356 34.24 -6.90 -8.95
CA PRO A 356 33.25 -7.67 -8.19
C PRO A 356 31.86 -7.01 -8.20
N LEU A 357 30.82 -7.80 -8.48
CA LEU A 357 29.41 -7.42 -8.40
C LEU A 357 28.75 -8.01 -7.16
N GLU A 358 27.76 -7.31 -6.61
CA GLU A 358 27.02 -7.66 -5.41
C GLU A 358 25.51 -7.70 -5.66
N THR A 359 24.76 -8.30 -4.72
CA THR A 359 23.30 -8.15 -4.69
C THR A 359 22.91 -6.68 -4.78
N GLY A 360 21.91 -6.36 -5.60
CA GLY A 360 21.44 -5.00 -5.84
C GLY A 360 22.25 -4.22 -6.90
N ASN A 361 23.39 -4.72 -7.38
CA ASN A 361 24.05 -4.11 -8.52
C ASN A 361 23.27 -4.38 -9.83
N GLY A 362 23.29 -3.38 -10.71
CA GLY A 362 22.75 -3.49 -12.06
C GLY A 362 23.80 -4.01 -13.05
N ILE A 363 23.39 -4.85 -13.99
CA ILE A 363 24.24 -5.45 -15.00
C ILE A 363 23.55 -5.50 -16.37
N GLU A 364 24.25 -5.09 -17.43
CA GLU A 364 23.74 -5.18 -18.80
C GLU A 364 24.03 -6.57 -19.39
N LEU A 365 22.98 -7.33 -19.74
CA LEU A 365 23.06 -8.64 -20.38
C LEU A 365 22.00 -8.74 -21.48
N GLY A 366 22.39 -9.19 -22.67
CA GLY A 366 21.46 -9.39 -23.79
C GLY A 366 20.56 -8.19 -24.11
N GLY A 367 21.10 -6.95 -24.01
CA GLY A 367 20.39 -5.70 -24.30
C GLY A 367 19.44 -5.21 -23.20
N LYS A 368 19.47 -5.82 -22.00
CA LYS A 368 18.67 -5.41 -20.85
C LYS A 368 19.53 -5.24 -19.62
N ARG A 369 19.18 -4.25 -18.79
CA ARG A 369 19.75 -4.06 -17.46
C ARG A 369 19.03 -4.91 -16.43
N TYR A 370 19.69 -5.91 -15.87
CA TYR A 370 19.19 -6.75 -14.78
C TYR A 370 19.69 -6.25 -13.43
N VAL A 371 18.95 -6.55 -12.35
CA VAL A 371 19.46 -6.43 -10.98
C VAL A 371 19.85 -7.81 -10.44
N ILE A 372 21.00 -7.88 -9.78
CA ILE A 372 21.60 -9.11 -9.27
C ILE A 372 21.04 -9.44 -7.89
N THR A 373 20.77 -10.73 -7.65
CA THR A 373 20.56 -11.32 -6.32
C THR A 373 21.50 -12.50 -6.15
N LEU A 374 22.33 -12.49 -5.12
CA LEU A 374 23.28 -13.55 -4.83
C LEU A 374 22.81 -14.43 -3.67
N GLY A 375 23.22 -15.69 -3.70
CA GLY A 375 23.10 -16.62 -2.58
C GLY A 375 21.91 -17.56 -2.69
N THR A 376 22.10 -18.76 -2.14
CA THR A 376 21.20 -19.89 -2.33
C THR A 376 19.83 -19.70 -1.69
N GLY A 377 19.76 -18.90 -0.63
CA GLY A 377 18.54 -18.65 0.14
C GLY A 377 17.84 -17.33 -0.17
N ASN A 378 17.97 -16.74 -1.36
CA ASN A 378 17.37 -15.44 -1.71
C ASN A 378 16.34 -15.54 -2.84
N GLY A 379 15.56 -16.62 -2.87
CA GLY A 379 14.46 -16.82 -3.81
C GLY A 379 13.90 -18.24 -3.71
N ILE A 380 13.02 -18.59 -4.65
CA ILE A 380 12.54 -19.96 -4.83
C ILE A 380 13.72 -20.87 -5.21
N GLY A 381 13.76 -22.08 -4.62
CA GLY A 381 14.81 -23.07 -4.85
C GLY A 381 16.20 -22.63 -4.38
N LYS A 382 17.23 -23.40 -4.75
CA LYS A 382 18.64 -23.07 -4.50
C LYS A 382 19.30 -22.61 -5.80
N ALA A 383 19.82 -21.39 -5.82
CA ALA A 383 20.60 -20.86 -6.93
C ALA A 383 21.65 -19.87 -6.43
N ASP A 384 22.80 -19.85 -7.09
CA ASP A 384 23.94 -19.03 -6.71
C ASP A 384 23.76 -17.57 -7.12
N VAL A 385 23.22 -17.38 -8.33
CA VAL A 385 22.94 -16.08 -8.94
C VAL A 385 21.49 -16.06 -9.39
N ARG A 386 20.82 -14.93 -9.18
CA ARG A 386 19.50 -14.65 -9.71
C ARG A 386 19.50 -13.28 -10.39
N LEU A 387 18.78 -13.16 -11.48
CA LEU A 387 18.66 -11.92 -12.24
C LEU A 387 17.19 -11.50 -12.33
N SER A 388 16.92 -10.21 -12.10
CA SER A 388 15.58 -9.64 -12.21
C SER A 388 15.52 -8.48 -13.20
N TRP A 389 14.45 -8.43 -13.99
CA TRP A 389 14.14 -7.36 -14.94
C TRP A 389 12.62 -7.12 -14.99
N PRO A 390 12.13 -5.87 -15.09
CA PRO A 390 12.88 -4.61 -15.10
C PRO A 390 13.50 -4.28 -13.73
N THR A 391 14.44 -3.34 -13.70
CA THR A 391 14.96 -2.79 -12.43
C THR A 391 13.98 -1.76 -11.86
N ALA A 392 14.09 -1.46 -10.57
CA ALA A 392 13.24 -0.44 -9.94
C ALA A 392 13.45 0.95 -10.55
N GLU A 393 14.68 1.29 -10.96
CA GLU A 393 15.00 2.56 -11.61
C GLU A 393 14.26 2.72 -12.94
N LEU A 394 14.18 1.65 -13.75
CA LEU A 394 13.43 1.68 -15.01
C LEU A 394 11.93 1.85 -14.76
N VAL A 395 11.38 1.13 -13.78
CA VAL A 395 9.96 1.27 -13.40
C VAL A 395 9.66 2.68 -12.89
N VAL A 396 10.52 3.26 -12.05
CA VAL A 396 10.38 4.64 -11.56
C VAL A 396 10.45 5.65 -12.71
N ALA A 397 11.37 5.47 -13.66
CA ALA A 397 11.47 6.33 -14.83
C ALA A 397 10.17 6.32 -15.67
N ASP A 398 9.60 5.13 -15.90
CA ASP A 398 8.34 5.01 -16.64
C ASP A 398 7.15 5.57 -15.85
N LEU A 399 7.15 5.45 -14.52
CA LEU A 399 6.16 6.11 -13.65
C LEU A 399 6.26 7.65 -13.73
N ARG A 400 7.48 8.21 -13.75
CA ARG A 400 7.69 9.66 -13.89
C ARG A 400 7.06 10.22 -15.17
N HIS A 401 7.06 9.46 -16.27
CA HIS A 401 6.38 9.87 -17.50
C HIS A 401 4.86 10.04 -17.35
N TYR A 402 4.23 9.29 -16.44
CA TYR A 402 2.83 9.48 -16.07
C TYR A 402 2.64 10.68 -15.15
N TYR A 403 3.56 10.89 -14.20
CA TYR A 403 3.53 12.05 -13.31
C TYR A 403 3.66 13.36 -14.10
N ASP A 404 4.58 13.41 -15.07
CA ASP A 404 4.75 14.55 -15.97
C ASP A 404 3.46 14.87 -16.75
N ALA A 405 2.77 13.83 -17.23
CA ALA A 405 1.50 13.98 -17.95
C ALA A 405 0.38 14.52 -17.03
N LEU A 406 0.38 14.14 -15.75
CA LEU A 406 -0.52 14.71 -14.73
C LEU A 406 -0.09 16.11 -14.26
N GLY A 407 1.17 16.48 -14.47
CA GLY A 407 1.77 17.73 -13.98
C GLY A 407 2.36 17.63 -12.57
N GLY A 408 2.58 16.41 -12.06
CA GLY A 408 3.16 16.13 -10.75
C GLY A 408 2.88 14.69 -10.30
N ALA A 409 3.58 14.26 -9.26
CA ALA A 409 3.35 12.96 -8.64
C ALA A 409 1.95 12.88 -7.98
N PRO A 410 1.29 11.72 -7.98
CA PRO A 410 0.04 11.52 -7.25
C PRO A 410 0.31 11.48 -5.72
N GLU A 411 -0.73 11.73 -4.91
CA GLU A 411 -0.65 11.52 -3.45
C GLU A 411 -0.55 10.02 -3.12
N HIS A 412 -1.13 9.17 -3.96
CA HIS A 412 -1.20 7.72 -3.77
C HIS A 412 -0.82 6.93 -5.01
N LEU A 413 0.02 5.93 -4.83
CA LEU A 413 0.38 4.95 -5.86
C LEU A 413 0.12 3.54 -5.34
N CYS A 414 -0.83 2.85 -5.97
CA CYS A 414 -1.14 1.46 -5.68
C CYS A 414 -0.42 0.55 -6.67
N LEU A 415 0.52 -0.26 -6.18
CA LEU A 415 1.14 -1.32 -6.96
C LEU A 415 0.21 -2.53 -6.96
N VAL A 416 -0.11 -3.09 -8.13
CA VAL A 416 -1.08 -4.20 -8.24
C VAL A 416 -0.40 -5.42 -8.80
N GLY A 417 -0.34 -6.48 -8.00
CA GLY A 417 0.28 -7.76 -8.35
C GLY A 417 1.48 -8.14 -7.48
N PHE A 418 1.92 -9.39 -7.64
CA PHE A 418 3.15 -9.92 -7.05
C PHE A 418 4.39 -9.41 -7.80
N PRO A 419 5.62 -9.68 -7.30
CA PRO A 419 6.86 -9.23 -7.94
C PRO A 419 7.09 -9.76 -9.37
N ASP A 420 6.42 -10.85 -9.76
CA ASP A 420 6.40 -11.37 -11.14
C ASP A 420 5.59 -10.48 -12.11
N VAL A 421 4.84 -9.50 -11.60
CA VAL A 421 4.01 -8.56 -12.37
C VAL A 421 4.53 -7.13 -12.25
N VAL A 422 4.81 -6.69 -11.02
CA VAL A 422 5.45 -5.41 -10.69
C VAL A 422 6.55 -5.71 -9.66
N PRO A 423 7.83 -5.79 -10.08
CA PRO A 423 8.94 -6.18 -9.20
C PRO A 423 9.01 -5.35 -7.92
N GLN A 424 9.54 -5.94 -6.85
CA GLN A 424 10.08 -5.15 -5.74
C GLN A 424 11.50 -4.73 -6.11
N ALA A 425 11.93 -3.58 -5.61
CA ALA A 425 13.34 -3.20 -5.70
C ALA A 425 14.20 -4.19 -4.92
N ILE A 426 15.23 -4.74 -5.56
CA ILE A 426 16.26 -5.53 -4.90
C ILE A 426 17.37 -4.58 -4.48
N ILE A 427 17.59 -4.49 -3.18
CA ILE A 427 18.59 -3.61 -2.58
C ILE A 427 19.66 -4.49 -1.96
N GLY A 428 20.91 -4.11 -2.23
CA GLY A 428 22.10 -4.76 -1.67
C GLY A 428 22.19 -4.63 -0.16
N LYS A 429 23.28 -5.17 0.39
CA LYS A 429 23.51 -5.30 1.83
C LYS A 429 23.33 -3.96 2.58
N GLY A 430 22.42 -3.97 3.56
CA GLY A 430 22.16 -2.82 4.43
C GLY A 430 22.02 -3.15 5.93
N GLY A 431 22.19 -4.42 6.33
CA GLY A 431 22.00 -4.86 7.72
C GLY A 431 22.14 -6.37 7.94
N LEU A 432 21.11 -6.99 8.53
CA LEU A 432 21.15 -8.38 9.02
C LEU A 432 21.25 -9.46 7.92
N VAL A 433 20.84 -9.13 6.70
CA VAL A 433 20.89 -10.03 5.54
C VAL A 433 21.50 -9.32 4.33
N ASP A 434 22.06 -10.10 3.41
CA ASP A 434 22.76 -9.61 2.23
C ASP A 434 21.81 -9.18 1.08
N GLU A 435 20.50 -9.47 1.19
CA GLU A 435 19.49 -9.10 0.19
C GLU A 435 18.21 -8.56 0.86
N LEU A 436 17.77 -7.39 0.40
CA LEU A 436 16.55 -6.73 0.83
C LEU A 436 15.62 -6.54 -0.38
N THR A 437 14.32 -6.74 -0.18
CA THR A 437 13.29 -6.27 -1.13
C THR A 437 12.52 -5.10 -0.55
N SER A 438 12.16 -4.13 -1.41
CA SER A 438 11.47 -2.91 -0.98
C SER A 438 10.59 -2.33 -2.08
N ASP A 439 9.44 -1.77 -1.67
CA ASP A 439 8.64 -0.91 -2.55
C ASP A 439 8.96 0.59 -2.34
N PHE A 440 9.87 0.93 -1.40
CA PHE A 440 10.21 2.33 -1.10
C PHE A 440 10.65 3.15 -2.31
N PRO A 441 11.48 2.64 -3.25
CA PRO A 441 11.89 3.44 -4.40
C PRO A 441 10.73 3.99 -5.24
N TYR A 442 9.56 3.36 -5.20
CA TYR A 442 8.36 3.84 -5.90
C TYR A 442 7.64 4.98 -5.17
N ALA A 443 7.98 5.24 -3.90
CA ALA A 443 7.40 6.30 -3.08
C ALA A 443 8.12 7.64 -3.26
N ASN A 444 9.32 7.61 -3.84
CA ASN A 444 10.14 8.78 -4.09
C ASN A 444 9.94 9.26 -5.53
N ALA A 445 9.48 10.49 -5.67
CA ALA A 445 9.13 11.09 -6.95
C ALA A 445 10.22 12.03 -7.50
N ASP A 446 11.15 12.48 -6.66
CA ASP A 446 12.17 13.47 -7.01
C ASP A 446 13.59 12.97 -6.73
N ASP A 447 14.55 13.86 -6.47
CA ASP A 447 15.97 13.52 -6.35
C ASP A 447 16.48 13.56 -4.91
N ASP A 448 15.64 13.96 -3.94
CA ASP A 448 16.00 13.91 -2.53
C ASP A 448 15.62 12.55 -1.91
N PRO A 449 16.02 12.20 -0.68
CA PRO A 449 15.80 10.86 -0.14
C PRO A 449 14.44 10.66 0.55
N PHE A 450 13.62 11.70 0.71
CA PHE A 450 12.31 11.60 1.33
C PHE A 450 11.30 10.94 0.37
N ALA A 451 10.17 10.51 0.90
CA ALA A 451 9.07 9.99 0.09
C ALA A 451 7.98 11.04 -0.05
N GLU A 452 7.51 11.22 -1.28
CA GLU A 452 6.48 12.17 -1.69
C GLU A 452 5.14 11.46 -1.88
N ILE A 453 5.15 10.16 -2.19
CA ILE A 453 3.96 9.40 -2.55
C ILE A 453 3.63 8.36 -1.47
N GLY A 454 2.35 8.26 -1.09
CA GLY A 454 1.86 7.14 -0.29
C GLY A 454 1.75 5.87 -1.13
N VAL A 455 2.69 4.93 -0.95
CA VAL A 455 2.72 3.65 -1.69
C VAL A 455 2.14 2.52 -0.86
N ALA A 456 1.36 1.65 -1.51
CA ALA A 456 0.97 0.35 -0.97
C ALA A 456 0.76 -0.67 -2.11
N ARG A 457 0.84 -1.96 -1.78
CA ARG A 457 0.70 -3.05 -2.75
C ARG A 457 -0.56 -3.89 -2.52
N VAL A 458 -1.31 -4.19 -3.57
CA VAL A 458 -2.45 -5.11 -3.56
C VAL A 458 -2.04 -6.43 -4.20
N ILE A 459 -2.13 -7.51 -3.43
CA ILE A 459 -1.93 -8.91 -3.83
C ILE A 459 -3.16 -9.73 -3.42
N ALA A 460 -3.40 -10.86 -4.11
CA ALA A 460 -4.48 -11.77 -3.79
C ALA A 460 -4.20 -13.15 -4.37
N GLU A 461 -4.90 -14.18 -3.88
CA GLU A 461 -4.78 -15.56 -4.39
C GLU A 461 -5.50 -15.77 -5.73
N SER A 462 -6.34 -14.82 -6.17
CA SER A 462 -7.04 -14.84 -7.46
C SER A 462 -7.63 -13.48 -7.81
N ALA A 463 -8.02 -13.29 -9.08
CA ALA A 463 -8.77 -12.11 -9.51
C ALA A 463 -10.12 -11.95 -8.78
N SER A 464 -10.80 -13.06 -8.44
CA SER A 464 -12.04 -13.03 -7.65
C SER A 464 -11.79 -12.43 -6.26
N PHE A 465 -10.73 -12.86 -5.58
CA PHE A 465 -10.41 -12.33 -4.25
C PHE A 465 -9.81 -10.93 -4.29
N ALA A 466 -9.09 -10.56 -5.35
CA ALA A 466 -8.61 -9.19 -5.55
C ALA A 466 -9.76 -8.20 -5.73
N THR A 467 -10.74 -8.54 -6.57
CA THR A 467 -11.91 -7.67 -6.82
C THR A 467 -12.89 -7.66 -5.65
N LEU A 468 -12.98 -8.76 -4.89
CA LEU A 468 -13.64 -8.80 -3.58
C LEU A 468 -12.97 -7.84 -2.58
N TYR A 469 -11.64 -7.90 -2.47
CA TYR A 469 -10.85 -6.97 -1.65
C TYR A 469 -11.12 -5.52 -2.05
N SER A 470 -11.02 -5.19 -3.34
CA SER A 470 -11.28 -3.85 -3.86
C SER A 470 -12.69 -3.37 -3.54
N SER A 471 -13.70 -4.21 -3.75
CA SER A 471 -15.09 -3.89 -3.38
C SER A 471 -15.22 -3.64 -1.87
N ARG A 472 -14.57 -4.45 -1.04
CA ARG A 472 -14.59 -4.31 0.43
C ARG A 472 -14.00 -2.99 0.89
N VAL A 473 -12.86 -2.57 0.34
CA VAL A 473 -12.20 -1.32 0.76
C VAL A 473 -12.93 -0.08 0.24
N LEU A 474 -13.47 -0.12 -0.98
CA LEU A 474 -14.22 1.00 -1.57
C LEU A 474 -15.59 1.19 -0.91
N THR A 475 -16.17 0.12 -0.38
CA THR A 475 -17.47 0.16 0.32
C THR A 475 -17.35 0.07 1.84
N TYR A 476 -16.14 0.18 2.41
CA TYR A 476 -15.86 -0.04 3.83
C TYR A 476 -16.82 0.67 4.79
N ALA A 477 -17.13 1.94 4.53
CA ALA A 477 -18.07 2.73 5.34
C ALA A 477 -19.48 2.11 5.40
N SER A 478 -19.89 1.37 4.38
CA SER A 478 -21.16 0.65 4.31
C SER A 478 -21.15 -0.73 4.99
N LEU A 479 -19.96 -1.22 5.36
CA LEU A 479 -19.76 -2.53 6.03
C LEU A 479 -19.65 -2.41 7.55
N LEU A 480 -19.43 -1.19 8.07
CA LEU A 480 -19.29 -0.90 9.50
C LEU A 480 -20.48 -1.47 10.29
N ASP A 481 -20.17 -2.19 11.37
CA ASP A 481 -21.15 -2.78 12.27
C ASP A 481 -20.72 -2.58 13.73
N PRO A 482 -21.63 -2.17 14.64
CA PRO A 482 -21.34 -1.98 16.06
C PRO A 482 -20.65 -3.16 16.76
N GLU A 483 -20.80 -4.39 16.27
CA GLU A 483 -20.18 -5.58 16.86
C GLU A 483 -18.64 -5.53 16.85
N TRP A 484 -18.04 -4.86 15.85
CA TRP A 484 -16.59 -4.92 15.62
C TRP A 484 -15.93 -3.56 15.35
N GLN A 485 -16.67 -2.57 14.84
CA GLN A 485 -16.13 -1.31 14.32
C GLN A 485 -15.34 -0.47 15.33
N ASP A 486 -15.60 -0.65 16.63
CA ASP A 486 -15.00 0.07 17.75
C ASP A 486 -14.06 -0.81 18.57
N ARG A 487 -13.69 -2.00 18.08
CA ARG A 487 -12.77 -2.90 18.77
C ARG A 487 -11.38 -2.87 18.13
N ALA A 488 -10.37 -2.65 18.95
CA ALA A 488 -8.97 -2.89 18.63
C ALA A 488 -8.48 -4.10 19.43
N CYS A 489 -7.71 -4.98 18.81
CA CYS A 489 -7.16 -6.15 19.47
C CYS A 489 -5.65 -6.14 19.35
N GLN A 490 -5.00 -6.67 20.38
CA GLN A 490 -3.56 -6.89 20.39
C GLN A 490 -3.31 -8.39 20.32
N ALA A 491 -2.16 -8.81 19.81
CA ALA A 491 -1.84 -10.23 19.69
C ALA A 491 -0.40 -10.50 20.09
N ARG A 492 -0.24 -11.60 20.83
CA ARG A 492 1.05 -12.20 21.20
C ARG A 492 1.86 -11.24 22.07
N TRP A 493 3.10 -10.92 21.69
CA TRP A 493 3.97 -10.07 22.49
C TRP A 493 3.56 -8.60 22.47
N GLU A 494 2.67 -8.18 21.57
CA GLU A 494 2.19 -6.80 21.54
C GLU A 494 1.13 -6.56 22.62
N ASN A 495 1.39 -5.59 23.50
CA ASN A 495 0.44 -5.13 24.51
C ASN A 495 0.57 -3.63 24.82
N THR A 496 1.29 -2.88 24.00
CA THR A 496 1.73 -1.52 24.30
C THR A 496 0.88 -0.44 23.65
N TYR A 497 -0.01 -0.78 22.70
CA TYR A 497 -0.76 0.21 21.92
C TYR A 497 -2.19 0.45 22.42
N GLY A 498 -2.68 -0.34 23.38
CA GLY A 498 -4.05 -0.24 23.90
C GLY A 498 -4.48 1.18 24.27
N ASN A 499 -3.66 1.90 25.05
CA ASN A 499 -3.97 3.29 25.44
C ASN A 499 -4.03 4.27 24.25
N LEU A 500 -3.25 4.05 23.18
CA LEU A 500 -3.31 4.88 21.98
C LEU A 500 -4.67 4.72 21.27
N PHE A 501 -5.17 3.49 21.19
CA PHE A 501 -6.47 3.19 20.60
C PHE A 501 -7.63 3.68 21.47
N GLU A 502 -7.54 3.49 22.78
CA GLU A 502 -8.55 3.98 23.74
C GLU A 502 -8.64 5.50 23.76
N ASN A 503 -7.51 6.19 23.53
CA ASN A 503 -7.48 7.65 23.42
C ASN A 503 -8.37 8.18 22.29
N VAL A 504 -8.61 7.40 21.22
CA VAL A 504 -9.54 7.76 20.13
C VAL A 504 -10.84 6.95 20.16
N GLY A 505 -11.14 6.29 21.28
CA GLY A 505 -12.43 5.68 21.56
C GLY A 505 -12.60 4.22 21.18
N PHE A 506 -11.55 3.52 20.75
CA PHE A 506 -11.63 2.05 20.61
C PHE A 506 -11.69 1.36 21.98
N ASN A 507 -12.32 0.19 22.02
CA ASN A 507 -12.11 -0.79 23.08
C ASN A 507 -10.89 -1.65 22.71
N ALA A 508 -9.81 -1.54 23.49
CA ALA A 508 -8.54 -2.23 23.25
C ALA A 508 -8.18 -3.28 24.33
N SER A 509 -9.17 -3.76 25.07
CA SER A 509 -8.95 -4.60 26.26
C SER A 509 -8.55 -6.04 25.95
N TYR A 510 -8.76 -6.51 24.72
CA TYR A 510 -8.48 -7.90 24.34
C TYR A 510 -7.07 -8.08 23.78
N ARG A 511 -6.34 -9.05 24.33
CA ARG A 511 -5.06 -9.52 23.80
C ARG A 511 -5.10 -11.02 23.58
N HIS A 512 -4.89 -11.45 22.33
CA HIS A 512 -4.76 -12.85 21.95
C HIS A 512 -3.42 -13.43 22.37
N THR A 513 -3.43 -14.66 22.88
CA THR A 513 -2.26 -15.41 23.35
C THR A 513 -2.33 -16.87 22.87
N GLU A 514 -1.25 -17.63 23.09
CA GLU A 514 -1.24 -19.07 22.81
C GLU A 514 -2.30 -19.87 23.60
N GLN A 515 -2.73 -19.33 24.75
CA GLN A 515 -3.71 -20.01 25.61
C GLN A 515 -5.11 -20.00 24.99
N ASP A 516 -5.39 -19.01 24.13
CA ASP A 516 -6.66 -18.85 23.42
C ASP A 516 -6.80 -19.82 22.23
N LEU A 517 -5.71 -20.45 21.81
CA LEU A 517 -5.71 -21.41 20.70
C LEU A 517 -6.16 -22.79 21.16
N LYS A 518 -6.89 -23.52 20.33
CA LYS A 518 -7.26 -24.90 20.67
C LYS A 518 -6.05 -25.82 20.72
N TRP A 519 -6.14 -26.86 21.55
CA TRP A 519 -5.22 -27.99 21.48
C TRP A 519 -5.54 -28.83 20.24
N ILE A 520 -4.54 -29.03 19.37
CA ILE A 520 -4.57 -30.12 18.38
C ILE A 520 -4.23 -31.41 19.11
N GLU A 521 -3.19 -31.36 19.94
CA GLU A 521 -2.76 -32.45 20.81
C GLU A 521 -2.57 -31.91 22.22
N PRO A 522 -3.43 -32.26 23.18
CA PRO A 522 -3.26 -31.84 24.56
C PRO A 522 -1.94 -32.37 25.17
N PRO A 523 -1.33 -31.64 26.11
CA PRO A 523 -0.12 -32.11 26.79
C PRO A 523 -0.44 -33.37 27.61
N THR A 524 0.51 -34.30 27.65
CA THR A 524 0.46 -35.50 28.49
C THR A 524 1.67 -35.52 29.41
N GLN A 525 1.68 -36.37 30.44
CA GLN A 525 2.77 -36.39 31.43
C GLN A 525 4.14 -36.54 30.75
N GLY A 526 4.99 -35.51 30.88
CA GLY A 526 6.33 -35.47 30.28
C GLY A 526 6.40 -35.10 28.79
N LYS A 527 5.28 -34.84 28.09
CA LYS A 527 5.25 -34.42 26.68
C LYS A 527 4.54 -33.08 26.51
N LYS A 528 5.18 -32.14 25.81
CA LYS A 528 4.55 -30.88 25.41
C LYS A 528 3.41 -31.17 24.43
N GLY A 529 2.27 -30.51 24.62
CA GLY A 529 1.17 -30.55 23.66
C GLY A 529 1.45 -29.67 22.44
N LYS A 530 0.53 -29.70 21.47
CA LYS A 530 0.55 -28.87 20.26
C LYS A 530 -0.73 -28.05 20.16
N ARG A 531 -0.59 -26.73 20.09
CA ARG A 531 -1.69 -25.80 19.84
C ARG A 531 -1.93 -25.62 18.33
N ALA A 532 -3.13 -25.18 17.98
CA ALA A 532 -3.44 -24.67 16.65
C ALA A 532 -2.60 -23.42 16.32
N GLN A 533 -2.41 -23.13 15.03
CA GLN A 533 -1.65 -21.95 14.57
C GLN A 533 -2.53 -20.70 14.40
N THR A 534 -3.82 -20.90 14.12
CA THR A 534 -4.78 -19.82 13.85
C THR A 534 -5.89 -19.82 14.89
N PHE A 535 -6.38 -18.63 15.27
CA PHE A 535 -7.63 -18.49 16.02
C PHE A 535 -8.87 -18.90 15.22
N GLU A 536 -9.95 -19.24 15.92
CA GLU A 536 -11.22 -19.63 15.31
C GLU A 536 -12.25 -18.48 15.25
N GLN A 537 -13.38 -18.72 14.60
CA GLN A 537 -14.42 -17.71 14.33
C GLN A 537 -15.06 -17.08 15.59
N ASP A 538 -15.00 -17.78 16.72
CA ASP A 538 -15.48 -17.30 18.02
C ASP A 538 -14.53 -16.27 18.66
N SER A 539 -13.26 -16.24 18.27
CA SER A 539 -12.26 -15.29 18.76
C SER A 539 -12.66 -13.83 18.52
N PRO A 540 -12.41 -12.92 19.49
CA PRO A 540 -12.57 -11.48 19.29
C PRO A 540 -11.71 -10.93 18.13
N LEU A 541 -10.61 -11.59 17.76
CA LEU A 541 -9.80 -11.20 16.59
C LEU A 541 -10.57 -11.29 15.27
N ALA A 542 -11.53 -12.21 15.15
CA ALA A 542 -12.38 -12.31 13.96
C ALA A 542 -13.34 -11.11 13.80
N ARG A 543 -13.53 -10.34 14.88
CA ARG A 543 -14.55 -9.27 15.01
C ARG A 543 -13.93 -8.01 15.62
N CYS A 544 -12.91 -7.45 14.95
CA CYS A 544 -12.29 -6.19 15.34
C CYS A 544 -11.92 -5.36 14.10
N ALA A 545 -11.74 -4.05 14.30
CA ALA A 545 -11.31 -3.11 13.27
C ALA A 545 -9.77 -2.99 13.19
N VAL A 546 -9.07 -3.34 14.27
CA VAL A 546 -7.60 -3.25 14.38
C VAL A 546 -7.03 -4.52 14.99
N ILE A 547 -5.95 -5.04 14.41
CA ILE A 547 -5.06 -6.04 15.02
C ILE A 547 -3.64 -5.49 15.01
N THR A 548 -3.01 -5.42 16.19
CA THR A 548 -1.58 -5.15 16.32
C THR A 548 -0.87 -6.40 16.84
N HIS A 549 0.15 -6.84 16.13
CA HIS A 549 0.72 -8.16 16.30
C HIS A 549 2.25 -8.11 16.45
N MET A 550 2.79 -8.93 17.34
CA MET A 550 4.23 -9.20 17.43
C MET A 550 4.47 -10.64 17.90
N ASP A 551 5.11 -11.46 17.09
CA ASP A 551 5.53 -12.83 17.41
C ASP A 551 6.66 -13.24 16.46
N HIS A 552 7.26 -14.40 16.70
CA HIS A 552 7.93 -15.13 15.63
C HIS A 552 6.96 -15.36 14.48
N SER A 553 7.39 -15.05 13.27
CA SER A 553 6.53 -15.08 12.09
C SER A 553 7.35 -15.36 10.85
N TRP A 554 6.64 -15.69 9.79
CA TRP A 554 7.23 -15.94 8.49
C TRP A 554 6.25 -15.54 7.38
N TRP A 555 6.61 -15.81 6.13
CA TRP A 555 5.79 -15.42 4.97
C TRP A 555 4.40 -16.10 4.91
N HIS A 556 4.27 -17.25 5.57
CA HIS A 556 3.04 -18.05 5.60
C HIS A 556 2.24 -17.92 6.91
N GLU A 557 2.73 -17.17 7.92
CA GLU A 557 2.03 -17.04 9.20
C GLU A 557 2.43 -15.81 10.02
N LEU A 558 1.48 -15.32 10.81
CA LEU A 558 1.66 -14.37 11.91
C LEU A 558 1.85 -15.11 13.23
N GLY A 559 2.78 -16.07 13.25
CA GLY A 559 3.01 -16.98 14.38
C GLY A 559 1.71 -17.62 14.87
N HIS A 560 1.57 -17.71 16.19
CA HIS A 560 0.41 -18.30 16.87
C HIS A 560 -0.85 -17.40 16.84
N THR A 561 -1.08 -16.71 15.72
CA THR A 561 -2.22 -15.81 15.51
C THR A 561 -2.98 -16.20 14.26
N PHE A 562 -2.33 -16.23 13.10
CA PHE A 562 -3.01 -16.42 11.81
C PHE A 562 -2.07 -17.02 10.77
N ALA A 563 -2.48 -18.11 10.13
CA ALA A 563 -1.70 -18.79 9.08
C ALA A 563 -2.36 -18.67 7.68
N TRP A 564 -1.58 -18.97 6.65
CA TRP A 564 -2.00 -18.93 5.24
C TRP A 564 -3.13 -19.91 4.89
N ASP A 565 -3.33 -20.96 5.70
CA ASP A 565 -4.40 -21.95 5.56
C ASP A 565 -5.62 -21.65 6.46
N ALA A 566 -5.64 -20.48 7.12
CA ALA A 566 -6.74 -20.07 7.96
C ALA A 566 -8.06 -20.00 7.19
N GLU A 567 -9.13 -20.50 7.80
CA GLU A 567 -10.49 -20.46 7.25
C GLU A 567 -11.40 -19.43 7.93
N VAL A 568 -10.96 -18.83 9.04
CA VAL A 568 -11.71 -17.80 9.78
C VAL A 568 -12.00 -16.59 8.90
N LEU A 569 -13.24 -16.12 8.93
CA LEU A 569 -13.66 -14.89 8.27
C LEU A 569 -13.50 -13.71 9.22
N LEU A 570 -12.86 -12.66 8.73
CA LEU A 570 -12.55 -11.46 9.48
C LEU A 570 -13.57 -10.37 9.15
N ALA A 571 -14.00 -9.63 10.16
CA ALA A 571 -14.51 -8.29 9.92
C ALA A 571 -13.45 -7.44 9.18
N PRO A 572 -13.84 -6.40 8.43
CA PRO A 572 -12.89 -5.47 7.82
C PRO A 572 -11.90 -4.89 8.84
N VAL A 573 -10.66 -5.37 8.79
CA VAL A 573 -9.64 -5.14 9.82
C VAL A 573 -8.34 -4.59 9.22
N VAL A 574 -7.74 -3.61 9.88
CA VAL A 574 -6.37 -3.15 9.63
C VAL A 574 -5.44 -3.97 10.50
N VAL A 575 -4.47 -4.63 9.87
CA VAL A 575 -3.49 -5.47 10.57
C VAL A 575 -2.11 -4.82 10.50
N GLU A 576 -1.47 -4.63 11.65
CA GLU A 576 -0.08 -4.18 11.73
C GLU A 576 0.72 -5.26 12.46
N SER A 577 1.81 -5.71 11.84
CA SER A 577 2.67 -6.76 12.38
C SER A 577 4.11 -6.27 12.55
N GLY A 578 4.68 -6.50 13.71
CA GLY A 578 6.12 -6.43 13.96
C GLY A 578 6.86 -7.76 13.72
N GLY A 579 6.14 -8.82 13.31
CA GLY A 579 6.70 -10.13 13.05
C GLY A 579 7.71 -10.13 11.89
N CYS A 580 8.61 -11.12 11.92
CA CYS A 580 9.61 -11.31 10.88
C CYS A 580 8.99 -11.78 9.56
N ALA A 581 9.48 -11.24 8.43
CA ALA A 581 9.28 -11.76 7.07
C ALA A 581 7.82 -11.97 6.62
N THR A 582 6.84 -11.40 7.32
CA THR A 582 5.40 -11.53 7.03
C THR A 582 5.01 -10.94 5.67
N GLY A 583 5.78 -9.97 5.17
CA GLY A 583 5.61 -9.31 3.87
C GLY A 583 6.50 -9.86 2.76
N THR A 584 7.09 -11.03 2.95
CA THR A 584 7.97 -11.65 1.95
C THR A 584 7.14 -12.25 0.81
N MET A 585 7.56 -12.04 -0.44
CA MET A 585 6.86 -12.50 -1.65
C MET A 585 7.77 -13.27 -2.63
N ASP A 586 8.84 -13.89 -2.15
CA ASP A 586 9.84 -14.54 -3.02
C ASP A 586 10.31 -15.91 -2.48
N ARG A 587 9.47 -16.57 -1.68
CA ARG A 587 9.79 -17.82 -1.00
C ARG A 587 8.98 -19.01 -1.44
N GLU A 588 7.89 -18.76 -2.16
CA GLU A 588 6.96 -19.78 -2.61
C GLU A 588 6.74 -19.65 -4.12
N ALA A 589 6.66 -20.77 -4.83
CA ALA A 589 6.53 -20.79 -6.29
C ALA A 589 5.12 -20.42 -6.76
N ASP A 590 4.12 -20.70 -5.93
CA ASP A 590 2.70 -20.47 -6.22
C ASP A 590 2.19 -19.15 -5.60
N ASP A 591 3.10 -18.26 -5.17
CA ASP A 591 2.77 -16.97 -4.56
C ASP A 591 1.85 -17.05 -3.31
N HIS A 592 1.88 -18.16 -2.57
CA HIS A 592 1.19 -18.21 -1.28
C HIS A 592 1.75 -17.15 -0.33
N SER A 593 0.84 -16.44 0.34
CA SER A 593 1.17 -15.35 1.26
C SER A 593 0.12 -15.26 2.35
N VAL A 594 0.58 -15.12 3.61
CA VAL A 594 -0.33 -14.84 4.73
C VAL A 594 -1.14 -13.57 4.52
N ILE A 595 -0.59 -12.59 3.79
CA ILE A 595 -1.24 -11.32 3.49
C ILE A 595 -2.35 -11.51 2.45
N ALA A 596 -2.08 -12.26 1.37
CA ALA A 596 -3.09 -12.58 0.37
C ALA A 596 -4.27 -13.34 1.01
N ARG A 597 -3.97 -14.26 1.94
CA ARG A 597 -5.00 -14.96 2.74
C ARG A 597 -5.77 -13.99 3.65
N LEU A 598 -5.11 -13.09 4.37
CA LEU A 598 -5.77 -12.07 5.19
C LEU A 598 -6.73 -11.20 4.36
N PHE A 599 -6.31 -10.74 3.18
CA PHE A 599 -7.15 -9.96 2.27
C PHE A 599 -8.33 -10.75 1.72
N ARG A 600 -8.14 -12.03 1.38
CA ARG A 600 -9.26 -12.93 1.06
C ARG A 600 -10.26 -12.99 2.21
N LYS A 601 -9.78 -13.22 3.44
CA LYS A 601 -10.61 -13.48 4.62
C LYS A 601 -11.26 -12.25 5.26
N GLY A 602 -10.81 -11.04 4.97
CA GLY A 602 -11.52 -9.83 5.40
C GLY A 602 -10.66 -8.59 5.65
N ALA A 603 -9.35 -8.74 5.82
CA ALA A 603 -8.47 -7.62 6.09
C ALA A 603 -8.51 -6.58 4.96
N VAL A 604 -8.43 -5.31 5.34
CA VAL A 604 -8.49 -4.16 4.42
C VAL A 604 -7.15 -3.47 4.24
N ALA A 605 -6.21 -3.69 5.16
CA ALA A 605 -4.84 -3.21 5.08
C ALA A 605 -3.92 -4.10 5.90
N PHE A 606 -2.65 -4.20 5.48
CA PHE A 606 -1.61 -4.90 6.23
C PHE A 606 -0.29 -4.12 6.19
N ALA A 607 0.37 -3.93 7.34
CA ALA A 607 1.73 -3.39 7.42
C ALA A 607 2.66 -4.41 8.09
N GLY A 608 3.83 -4.68 7.52
CA GLY A 608 4.76 -5.66 8.08
C GLY A 608 6.15 -5.61 7.44
N ASN A 609 6.92 -6.68 7.59
CA ASN A 609 8.32 -6.72 7.19
C ASN A 609 8.56 -7.73 6.05
N ALA A 610 9.21 -7.32 4.97
CA ALA A 610 9.62 -8.18 3.85
C ALA A 610 10.82 -9.08 4.17
N ARG A 611 11.49 -8.84 5.31
CA ARG A 611 12.60 -9.65 5.84
C ARG A 611 12.50 -9.72 7.37
N LEU A 612 13.50 -10.29 8.04
CA LEU A 612 13.57 -10.40 9.50
C LEU A 612 13.41 -9.01 10.14
N GLY A 613 12.43 -8.84 11.03
CA GLY A 613 12.25 -7.57 11.75
C GLY A 613 13.36 -7.39 12.79
N CYS A 614 13.63 -6.14 13.16
CA CYS A 614 14.54 -5.82 14.27
C CYS A 614 13.93 -4.76 15.19
N ALA A 615 14.52 -4.56 16.37
CA ALA A 615 14.01 -3.64 17.39
C ALA A 615 13.69 -2.22 16.85
N ALA A 616 14.49 -1.72 15.91
CA ALA A 616 14.32 -0.41 15.28
C ALA A 616 12.95 -0.21 14.60
N GLN A 617 12.19 -1.28 14.36
CA GLN A 617 10.89 -1.22 13.69
C GLN A 617 9.85 -0.41 14.46
N GLU A 618 9.97 -0.32 15.78
CA GLU A 618 8.98 0.32 16.62
C GLU A 618 8.70 1.77 16.22
N LEU A 619 9.72 2.48 15.74
CA LEU A 619 9.58 3.82 15.19
C LEU A 619 8.53 3.85 14.08
N GLN A 620 8.70 2.99 13.08
CA GLN A 620 7.81 2.97 11.91
C GLN A 620 6.40 2.48 12.29
N ARG A 621 6.30 1.55 13.26
CA ARG A 621 5.02 1.04 13.75
C ARG A 621 4.22 2.14 14.45
N LEU A 622 4.83 2.88 15.36
CA LEU A 622 4.19 3.99 16.08
C LEU A 622 3.86 5.15 15.15
N GLU A 623 4.76 5.52 14.23
CA GLU A 623 4.48 6.61 13.28
C GLU A 623 3.38 6.24 12.28
N PHE A 624 3.29 4.97 11.86
CA PHE A 624 2.15 4.49 11.08
C PHE A 624 0.84 4.65 11.86
N TRP A 625 0.78 4.20 13.11
CA TRP A 625 -0.43 4.37 13.92
C TRP A 625 -0.74 5.83 14.26
N ASN A 626 0.27 6.67 14.51
CA ASN A 626 0.07 8.11 14.69
C ASN A 626 -0.60 8.73 13.45
N GLY A 627 -0.17 8.35 12.25
CA GLY A 627 -0.80 8.76 10.99
C GLY A 627 -2.25 8.27 10.91
N VAL A 628 -2.48 6.97 11.02
CA VAL A 628 -3.82 6.35 10.89
C VAL A 628 -4.80 6.92 11.93
N LEU A 629 -4.41 7.00 13.21
CA LEU A 629 -5.28 7.50 14.28
C LEU A 629 -5.53 9.01 14.20
N SER A 630 -4.72 9.75 13.43
CA SER A 630 -4.98 11.15 13.08
C SER A 630 -5.88 11.32 11.86
N GLY A 631 -6.36 10.23 11.26
CA GLY A 631 -7.27 10.23 10.11
C GLY A 631 -6.57 10.25 8.74
N GLN A 632 -5.25 10.04 8.69
CA GLN A 632 -4.55 9.87 7.42
C GLN A 632 -4.94 8.56 6.72
N THR A 633 -4.74 8.50 5.41
CA THR A 633 -4.81 7.22 4.69
C THR A 633 -3.65 6.31 5.12
N ILE A 634 -3.76 5.00 4.87
CA ILE A 634 -2.64 4.08 5.17
C ILE A 634 -1.37 4.41 4.37
N GLY A 635 -1.51 4.92 3.14
CA GLY A 635 -0.37 5.35 2.33
C GLY A 635 0.31 6.59 2.90
N GLN A 636 -0.47 7.59 3.37
CA GLN A 636 0.05 8.77 4.05
C GLN A 636 0.75 8.42 5.36
N ALA A 637 0.12 7.54 6.16
CA ALA A 637 0.68 7.05 7.41
C ALA A 637 1.99 6.27 7.18
N HIS A 638 2.05 5.45 6.12
CA HIS A 638 3.28 4.76 5.74
C HIS A 638 4.37 5.74 5.29
N ARG A 639 4.06 6.71 4.41
CA ARG A 639 4.99 7.78 3.99
C ARG A 639 5.55 8.54 5.19
N ARG A 640 4.68 8.94 6.13
CA ARG A 640 5.08 9.55 7.41
C ARG A 640 6.07 8.66 8.17
N SER A 641 5.77 7.38 8.33
CA SER A 641 6.65 6.43 9.02
C SER A 641 8.03 6.31 8.36
N MET A 642 8.08 6.33 7.03
CA MET A 642 9.32 6.28 6.25
C MET A 642 10.14 7.55 6.42
N ASN A 643 9.51 8.72 6.34
CA ASN A 643 10.19 10.00 6.47
C ASN A 643 10.72 10.23 7.90
N SER A 644 9.95 9.87 8.94
CA SER A 644 10.41 9.87 10.33
C SER A 644 11.59 8.90 10.56
N ALA A 645 11.56 7.72 9.94
CA ALA A 645 12.67 6.77 10.01
C ALA A 645 13.93 7.33 9.34
N LEU A 646 13.78 8.00 8.20
CA LEU A 646 14.89 8.62 7.49
C LEU A 646 15.56 9.73 8.31
N VAL A 647 14.78 10.57 9.00
CA VAL A 647 15.34 11.56 9.94
C VAL A 647 16.21 10.86 11.00
N THR A 648 15.74 9.76 11.58
CA THR A 648 16.50 8.99 12.58
C THR A 648 17.76 8.35 11.99
N ILE A 649 17.70 7.83 10.76
CA ILE A 649 18.87 7.30 10.03
C ILE A 649 19.93 8.38 9.85
N LEU A 650 19.51 9.59 9.49
CA LEU A 650 20.39 10.73 9.29
C LEU A 650 21.01 11.20 10.62
N ASP A 651 20.21 11.28 11.68
CA ASP A 651 20.67 11.65 13.03
C ASP A 651 21.75 10.68 13.54
N LEU A 652 21.55 9.39 13.30
CA LEU A 652 22.45 8.32 13.76
C LEU A 652 23.58 8.00 12.76
N LYS A 653 23.65 8.72 11.63
CA LYS A 653 24.63 8.49 10.54
C LYS A 653 24.64 7.04 10.05
N GLN A 654 23.47 6.41 9.96
CA GLN A 654 23.30 5.01 9.53
C GLN A 654 23.01 4.86 8.03
N LYS A 655 23.29 5.88 7.20
CA LYS A 655 23.16 5.73 5.75
C LYS A 655 24.04 4.58 5.27
N THR A 656 23.50 3.71 4.42
CA THR A 656 24.21 2.54 3.85
C THR A 656 24.61 1.43 4.84
N GLY A 657 24.17 1.51 6.11
CA GLY A 657 24.38 0.44 7.09
C GLY A 657 23.88 0.78 8.50
N GLY A 658 23.26 -0.19 9.16
CA GLY A 658 22.74 -0.04 10.54
C GLY A 658 21.30 -0.53 10.66
N ASN A 659 20.83 -0.69 11.91
CA ASN A 659 19.52 -1.30 12.17
C ASN A 659 18.36 -0.45 11.62
N TYR A 660 18.42 0.88 11.69
CA TYR A 660 17.35 1.73 11.16
C TYR A 660 17.34 1.74 9.63
N TRP A 661 18.51 1.78 8.98
CA TRP A 661 18.61 1.71 7.52
C TRP A 661 18.08 0.39 6.97
N TYR A 662 18.45 -0.71 7.62
CA TYR A 662 17.91 -2.02 7.33
C TYR A 662 16.38 -2.07 7.44
N GLN A 663 15.88 -1.65 8.61
CA GLN A 663 14.45 -1.73 8.93
C GLN A 663 13.60 -0.85 8.01
N TYR A 664 14.09 0.35 7.72
CA TYR A 664 13.49 1.27 6.76
C TYR A 664 13.24 0.61 5.41
N ARG A 665 14.21 -0.14 4.86
CA ARG A 665 14.05 -0.76 3.54
C ARG A 665 13.06 -1.92 3.52
N ILE A 666 12.94 -2.67 4.62
CA ILE A 666 12.16 -3.91 4.63
C ILE A 666 10.71 -3.72 5.09
N ARG A 667 10.37 -2.56 5.66
CA ARG A 667 8.99 -2.26 6.04
C ARG A 667 8.15 -2.06 4.78
N THR A 668 7.04 -2.79 4.67
CA THR A 668 6.17 -2.77 3.50
C THR A 668 4.71 -2.56 3.90
N GLN A 669 3.99 -1.83 3.05
CA GLN A 669 2.56 -1.57 3.18
C GLN A 669 1.79 -2.31 2.08
N PHE A 670 0.75 -3.03 2.49
CA PHE A 670 -0.16 -3.71 1.60
C PHE A 670 -1.58 -3.16 1.76
N GLY A 671 -2.29 -3.12 0.65
CA GLY A 671 -3.67 -2.66 0.51
C GLY A 671 -3.81 -1.44 -0.38
N ASP A 672 -5.00 -0.83 -0.37
CA ASP A 672 -5.30 0.42 -1.07
C ASP A 672 -4.67 1.61 -0.31
N PRO A 673 -3.67 2.31 -0.87
CA PRO A 673 -2.97 3.40 -0.19
C PRO A 673 -3.88 4.59 0.17
N ALA A 674 -5.04 4.73 -0.48
CA ALA A 674 -6.03 5.76 -0.19
C ALA A 674 -7.10 5.30 0.81
N PHE A 675 -6.98 4.09 1.38
CA PHE A 675 -7.88 3.62 2.42
C PHE A 675 -7.72 4.46 3.69
N VAL A 676 -8.87 4.94 4.20
CA VAL A 676 -8.99 5.66 5.48
C VAL A 676 -9.79 4.78 6.43
N MET A 677 -9.19 4.45 7.58
CA MET A 677 -9.87 3.72 8.63
C MET A 677 -10.86 4.63 9.36
N ARG A 678 -12.02 4.10 9.74
CA ARG A 678 -12.96 4.84 10.59
C ARG A 678 -12.41 4.88 12.02
N ILE A 679 -12.26 6.10 12.55
CA ILE A 679 -11.82 6.35 13.93
C ILE A 679 -13.06 6.63 14.82
N PRO A 680 -13.22 5.98 15.98
CA PRO A 680 -14.43 6.09 16.81
C PRO A 680 -14.75 7.50 17.28
N GLY A 681 -13.72 8.28 17.65
CA GLY A 681 -13.87 9.64 18.11
C GLY A 681 -12.59 10.46 18.01
N GLN A 682 -12.71 11.73 18.38
CA GLN A 682 -11.55 12.61 18.54
C GLN A 682 -10.67 12.15 19.71
N PRO A 683 -9.37 12.45 19.70
CA PRO A 683 -8.48 12.16 20.84
C PRO A 683 -9.01 12.75 22.15
N ARG A 684 -9.08 11.94 23.22
CA ARG A 684 -9.46 12.34 24.58
C ARG A 684 -8.38 13.22 25.24
N SER A 685 -7.12 12.98 24.89
CA SER A 685 -5.97 13.80 25.24
C SER A 685 -5.29 14.32 23.97
N ALA A 686 -4.78 15.56 24.02
CA ALA A 686 -4.13 16.17 22.87
C ALA A 686 -2.85 15.41 22.51
N PRO A 687 -2.67 14.99 21.24
CA PRO A 687 -1.43 14.36 20.81
C PRO A 687 -0.28 15.37 20.75
N ALA A 688 0.94 14.83 20.79
CA ALA A 688 2.14 15.57 20.42
C ALA A 688 1.98 16.13 19.00
N ARG A 689 2.43 17.36 18.80
CA ARG A 689 2.24 18.09 17.54
C ARG A 689 3.24 19.21 17.38
N THR A 690 3.37 19.69 16.15
CA THR A 690 4.14 20.88 15.82
C THR A 690 3.19 22.02 15.48
N THR A 691 3.43 23.22 16.01
CA THR A 691 2.73 24.45 15.61
C THR A 691 3.73 25.50 15.16
N VAL A 692 3.36 26.31 14.18
CA VAL A 692 4.22 27.39 13.67
C VAL A 692 3.52 28.74 13.84
N ASP A 693 4.20 29.67 14.49
CA ASP A 693 3.81 31.09 14.57
C ASP A 693 4.98 31.96 14.13
N LYS A 694 4.86 32.57 12.95
CA LYS A 694 5.90 33.39 12.31
C LYS A 694 7.24 32.64 12.25
N GLU A 695 8.20 33.07 13.06
CA GLU A 695 9.56 32.55 13.13
C GLU A 695 9.74 31.50 14.22
N THR A 696 8.67 31.12 14.95
CA THR A 696 8.75 30.15 16.03
C THR A 696 8.02 28.87 15.67
N VAL A 697 8.70 27.75 15.80
CA VAL A 697 8.11 26.41 15.77
C VAL A 697 8.07 25.86 17.18
N THR A 698 6.88 25.55 17.68
CA THR A 698 6.70 24.92 18.99
C THR A 698 6.37 23.44 18.80
N VAL A 699 7.16 22.58 19.43
CA VAL A 699 6.95 21.14 19.49
C VAL A 699 6.31 20.83 20.84
N HIS A 700 5.03 20.46 20.80
CA HIS A 700 4.25 20.11 21.98
C HIS A 700 4.39 18.63 22.29
N ALA A 701 4.64 18.30 23.56
CA ALA A 701 4.49 16.95 24.08
C ALA A 701 3.00 16.54 24.08
N PRO A 702 2.70 15.24 24.16
CA PRO A 702 1.31 14.79 24.35
C PRO A 702 0.82 15.24 25.73
N ALA A 703 -0.47 15.59 25.82
CA ALA A 703 -1.07 16.02 27.09
C ALA A 703 -1.18 14.90 28.13
N GLN A 704 -1.07 13.63 27.70
CA GLN A 704 -1.09 12.47 28.56
C GLN A 704 -0.01 11.48 28.16
N TRP A 705 0.66 10.93 29.19
CA TRP A 705 1.64 9.85 29.07
C TRP A 705 1.11 8.59 29.74
N TRP A 706 1.38 7.44 29.13
CA TRP A 706 1.02 6.13 29.65
C TRP A 706 2.27 5.26 29.80
N PRO A 707 2.78 5.10 31.04
CA PRO A 707 3.69 4.00 31.35
C PRO A 707 2.95 2.68 31.15
N VAL A 708 3.49 1.79 30.31
CA VAL A 708 2.89 0.49 30.01
C VAL A 708 3.89 -0.60 30.36
N LYS A 709 3.48 -1.52 31.24
CA LYS A 709 4.23 -2.75 31.49
C LYS A 709 4.19 -3.61 30.24
N ILE A 710 5.35 -3.93 29.66
CA ILE A 710 5.40 -4.75 28.45
C ILE A 710 5.20 -6.22 28.78
N PHE A 711 4.67 -6.97 27.82
CA PHE A 711 4.85 -8.40 27.80
C PHE A 711 6.28 -8.69 27.33
N VAL A 712 7.11 -9.20 28.24
CA VAL A 712 8.48 -9.59 27.91
C VAL A 712 8.44 -10.91 27.14
N PRO A 713 8.97 -10.97 25.90
CA PRO A 713 9.04 -12.21 25.15
C PRO A 713 9.82 -13.28 25.92
N GLU A 714 9.41 -14.54 25.78
CA GLU A 714 10.01 -15.67 26.46
C GLU A 714 11.49 -15.86 26.11
N ASP A 715 11.90 -15.35 24.94
CA ASP A 715 13.27 -15.37 24.45
C ASP A 715 14.21 -14.43 25.21
N TRP A 716 13.68 -13.43 25.91
CA TRP A 716 14.47 -12.48 26.70
C TRP A 716 14.79 -13.09 28.05
N LYS A 717 15.57 -14.18 28.04
CA LYS A 717 15.82 -15.08 29.19
C LYS A 717 16.21 -14.35 30.49
N LYS A 718 16.91 -13.23 30.41
CA LYS A 718 17.31 -12.43 31.59
C LYS A 718 16.17 -11.63 32.23
N TRP A 719 15.09 -11.44 31.50
CA TRP A 719 13.92 -10.62 31.86
C TRP A 719 12.62 -11.40 31.98
N VAL A 720 12.67 -12.72 31.78
CA VAL A 720 11.56 -13.62 32.12
C VAL A 720 11.19 -13.37 33.60
N ASP A 721 9.89 -13.19 33.85
CA ASP A 721 9.30 -12.86 35.15
C ASP A 721 9.73 -11.53 35.79
N LYS A 722 10.40 -10.64 35.05
CA LYS A 722 10.75 -9.29 35.49
C LYS A 722 9.87 -8.25 34.82
N ASP A 723 9.73 -7.13 35.51
CA ASP A 723 8.98 -6.00 35.00
C ASP A 723 9.88 -5.15 34.10
N LEU A 724 9.38 -4.88 32.90
CA LEU A 724 9.89 -3.86 32.00
C LEU A 724 8.72 -2.99 31.56
N PHE A 725 9.01 -1.73 31.34
CA PHE A 725 8.05 -0.72 30.97
C PHE A 725 8.51 0.02 29.73
N VAL A 726 7.54 0.54 29.01
CA VAL A 726 7.71 1.53 27.95
C VAL A 726 6.78 2.70 28.24
N ILE A 727 7.03 3.84 27.60
CA ILE A 727 6.14 4.98 27.70
C ILE A 727 5.49 5.29 26.36
N ARG A 728 4.20 5.59 26.39
CA ARG A 728 3.41 5.93 25.21
C ARG A 728 2.76 7.29 25.39
N GLY A 729 2.68 8.03 24.31
CA GLY A 729 1.89 9.24 24.20
C GLY A 729 1.46 9.42 22.76
N ALA A 730 0.23 9.86 22.53
CA ALA A 730 -0.28 10.01 21.18
C ALA A 730 0.58 11.00 20.37
N GLY A 731 0.94 10.68 19.13
CA GLY A 731 1.81 11.53 18.30
C GLY A 731 3.31 11.41 18.58
N THR A 732 3.72 10.51 19.49
CA THR A 732 5.14 10.22 19.77
C THR A 732 5.56 8.90 19.14
N TYR A 733 6.86 8.72 18.94
CA TYR A 733 7.44 7.46 18.46
C TYR A 733 8.64 7.04 19.31
N ALA A 734 9.04 5.78 19.15
CA ALA A 734 10.09 5.16 19.93
C ALA A 734 11.29 4.83 19.06
N ARG A 735 12.47 5.29 19.46
CA ARG A 735 13.75 4.75 18.98
C ARG A 735 14.12 3.56 19.85
N ARG A 736 14.12 2.36 19.28
CA ARG A 736 14.52 1.13 19.98
C ARG A 736 15.84 0.58 19.50
N GLN A 737 16.61 0.04 20.43
CA GLN A 737 17.84 -0.70 20.16
C GLN A 737 18.07 -1.77 21.22
N TRP A 738 18.44 -2.98 20.78
CA TRP A 738 18.91 -4.03 21.67
C TRP A 738 20.14 -3.57 22.46
N CYS A 739 20.09 -3.63 23.79
CA CYS A 739 21.18 -3.20 24.67
C CYS A 739 21.89 -4.36 25.37
N GLY A 740 23.06 -4.09 25.98
CA GLY A 740 23.90 -5.11 26.63
C GLY A 740 23.26 -5.76 27.86
N GLU A 741 22.17 -5.18 28.36
CA GLU A 741 21.36 -5.71 29.45
C GLU A 741 20.29 -6.73 28.98
N ASP A 742 20.28 -7.13 27.71
CA ASP A 742 19.38 -8.11 27.06
C ASP A 742 17.89 -7.72 27.03
N TYR A 743 17.62 -6.44 26.77
CA TYR A 743 16.29 -5.95 26.41
C TYR A 743 16.38 -4.84 25.35
N ASP A 744 15.26 -4.46 24.76
CA ASP A 744 15.20 -3.29 23.86
C ASP A 744 15.12 -1.99 24.66
N ARG A 745 16.22 -1.23 24.65
CA ARG A 745 16.24 0.13 25.19
C ARG A 745 15.43 1.04 24.29
N GLU A 746 14.59 1.87 24.89
CA GLU A 746 13.65 2.74 24.19
C GLU A 746 13.84 4.21 24.60
N GLU A 747 13.85 5.07 23.59
CA GLU A 747 13.85 6.52 23.75
C GLU A 747 12.69 7.13 22.97
N THR A 748 11.90 8.01 23.60
CA THR A 748 10.68 8.54 22.99
C THR A 748 10.89 9.93 22.41
N TYR A 749 10.46 10.11 21.16
CA TYR A 749 10.65 11.33 20.37
C TYR A 749 9.35 11.81 19.73
N VAL A 750 9.37 13.07 19.30
CA VAL A 750 8.38 13.69 18.41
C VAL A 750 9.11 14.11 17.14
N THR A 751 8.51 13.82 15.98
CA THR A 751 8.98 14.39 14.71
C THR A 751 8.45 15.82 14.62
N ALA A 752 9.35 16.78 14.68
CA ALA A 752 9.03 18.17 14.41
C ALA A 752 9.07 18.40 12.90
N GLU A 753 8.00 18.94 12.33
CA GLU A 753 7.95 19.25 10.90
C GLU A 753 7.10 20.49 10.58
N PHE A 754 7.51 21.20 9.54
CA PHE A 754 6.70 22.26 8.92
C PHE A 754 7.10 22.50 7.46
N THR A 755 6.18 23.05 6.67
CA THR A 755 6.38 23.33 5.25
C THR A 755 6.29 24.83 4.97
N THR A 756 7.20 25.37 4.16
CA THR A 756 7.24 26.79 3.79
C THR A 756 7.86 27.01 2.41
N ARG A 757 7.55 28.13 1.74
CA ARG A 757 8.28 28.56 0.53
C ARG A 757 9.62 29.22 0.85
N LEU A 758 9.77 29.76 2.06
CA LEU A 758 10.98 30.47 2.48
C LEU A 758 12.12 29.49 2.75
N ARG A 759 13.35 29.92 2.48
CA ARG A 759 14.54 29.12 2.83
C ARG A 759 14.95 29.41 4.25
N VAL A 760 15.06 28.38 5.07
CA VAL A 760 15.57 28.47 6.45
C VAL A 760 17.10 28.38 6.43
N ALA A 761 17.74 29.42 6.95
CA ALA A 761 19.18 29.50 7.16
C ALA A 761 19.63 28.73 8.42
N LYS A 762 18.81 28.80 9.48
CA LYS A 762 19.13 28.22 10.78
C LYS A 762 17.86 27.94 11.59
N ILE A 763 17.90 26.91 12.43
CA ILE A 763 16.91 26.64 13.48
C ILE A 763 17.66 26.63 14.82
N GLU A 764 17.13 27.29 15.84
CA GLU A 764 17.73 27.39 17.18
C GLU A 764 16.73 27.03 18.26
N GLN A 765 17.04 26.05 19.10
CA GLN A 765 16.22 25.75 20.28
C GLN A 765 16.32 26.90 21.29
N VAL A 766 15.18 27.40 21.76
CA VAL A 766 15.09 28.55 22.66
C VAL A 766 15.35 28.14 24.11
N GLN A 767 14.75 27.03 24.56
CA GLN A 767 14.90 26.51 25.93
C GLN A 767 16.14 25.64 26.08
N LYS A 768 16.61 25.49 27.34
CA LYS A 768 17.64 24.52 27.75
C LYS A 768 17.02 23.50 28.72
N PRO A 769 16.35 22.46 28.22
CA PRO A 769 15.74 21.46 29.09
C PRO A 769 16.82 20.58 29.75
N PRO A 770 16.50 19.86 30.85
CA PRO A 770 17.44 18.94 31.46
C PRO A 770 17.86 17.85 30.47
N ALA A 771 19.14 17.47 30.48
CA ALA A 771 19.62 16.35 29.67
C ALA A 771 18.88 15.05 30.09
N PRO A 772 18.51 14.17 29.14
CA PRO A 772 18.83 14.18 27.71
C PRO A 772 17.75 14.84 26.80
N LEU A 773 16.83 15.65 27.34
CA LEU A 773 15.73 16.24 26.56
C LEU A 773 16.23 17.28 25.54
N GLY A 774 15.44 17.52 24.49
CA GLY A 774 15.74 18.45 23.40
C GLY A 774 16.07 17.75 22.09
N TRP A 775 16.76 18.47 21.21
CA TRP A 775 17.22 17.99 19.90
C TRP A 775 18.76 17.89 19.83
N ASN A 776 19.27 17.31 18.74
CA ASN A 776 20.70 17.19 18.47
C ASN A 776 21.31 18.37 17.67
N GLY A 777 20.53 19.42 17.40
CA GLY A 777 20.97 20.57 16.60
C GLY A 777 20.94 20.35 15.09
N LEU A 778 20.42 19.22 14.61
CA LEU A 778 20.30 18.90 13.19
C LEU A 778 18.85 19.03 12.72
N TYR A 779 18.70 19.47 11.47
CA TYR A 779 17.43 19.41 10.74
C TYR A 779 17.71 19.04 9.28
N TYR A 780 16.69 18.49 8.63
CA TYR A 780 16.75 18.01 7.27
C TYR A 780 15.68 18.69 6.43
N THR A 781 15.95 18.83 5.13
CA THR A 781 15.08 19.52 4.18
C THR A 781 14.68 18.54 3.09
N ASP A 782 13.42 18.61 2.72
CA ASP A 782 12.75 17.96 1.61
C ASP A 782 12.25 19.06 0.66
N GLU A 783 12.65 19.00 -0.60
CA GLU A 783 12.37 20.00 -1.63
C GLU A 783 11.17 19.55 -2.49
N ASN A 784 9.98 20.01 -2.15
CA ASN A 784 8.75 19.57 -2.81
C ASN A 784 8.61 20.15 -4.23
N ALA A 785 7.97 19.38 -5.12
CA ALA A 785 7.74 19.75 -6.51
C ALA A 785 6.94 21.06 -6.73
N ASP A 786 6.16 21.51 -5.75
CA ASP A 786 5.39 22.77 -5.82
C ASP A 786 6.22 24.03 -5.41
N GLY A 787 7.52 23.83 -5.17
CA GLY A 787 8.49 24.85 -4.76
C GLY A 787 8.49 25.16 -3.27
N THR A 788 7.68 24.46 -2.47
CA THR A 788 7.76 24.51 -1.00
C THR A 788 8.86 23.58 -0.48
N ARG A 789 9.26 23.76 0.78
CA ARG A 789 10.26 22.95 1.47
C ARG A 789 9.69 22.46 2.78
N THR A 790 9.87 21.18 3.07
CA THR A 790 9.51 20.61 4.37
C THR A 790 10.76 20.43 5.21
N TYR A 791 10.79 21.05 6.38
CA TYR A 791 11.90 20.95 7.34
C TYR A 791 11.53 19.96 8.43
N ARG A 792 12.43 19.02 8.76
CA ARG A 792 12.18 17.95 9.74
C ARG A 792 13.34 17.75 10.71
N TRP A 793 13.04 17.52 11.99
CA TRP A 793 14.01 17.12 13.01
C TRP A 793 13.34 16.32 14.12
N SER A 794 14.14 15.66 14.96
CA SER A 794 13.64 14.84 16.06
C SER A 794 13.84 15.54 17.39
N VAL A 795 12.83 15.45 18.27
CA VAL A 795 12.85 16.10 19.58
C VAL A 795 12.51 15.09 20.68
N ARG A 796 13.39 14.95 21.66
CA ARG A 796 13.15 14.15 22.87
C ARG A 796 12.44 15.02 23.91
N VAL A 797 11.19 14.66 24.21
CA VAL A 797 10.34 15.42 25.14
C VAL A 797 10.12 14.73 26.48
N VAL A 798 10.56 13.47 26.61
CA VAL A 798 10.49 12.69 27.83
C VAL A 798 11.73 11.82 28.01
N ASP A 799 12.13 11.63 29.26
CA ASP A 799 13.14 10.71 29.70
C ASP A 799 12.51 9.73 30.70
N PHE A 800 12.69 8.43 30.47
CA PHE A 800 11.90 7.39 31.11
C PHE A 800 12.77 6.22 31.55
N ASP A 801 12.61 5.80 32.80
CA ASP A 801 13.28 4.63 33.38
C ASP A 801 12.43 3.38 33.07
N GLN A 802 12.83 2.60 32.07
CA GLN A 802 12.11 1.39 31.64
C GLN A 802 12.08 0.29 32.70
N ILE A 803 12.97 0.29 33.69
CA ILE A 803 13.01 -0.73 34.74
C ILE A 803 12.02 -0.37 35.84
N LYS A 804 11.96 0.92 36.21
CA LYS A 804 11.08 1.41 37.28
C LYS A 804 9.68 1.80 36.79
N GLY A 805 9.52 2.00 35.47
CA GLY A 805 8.27 2.48 34.90
C GLY A 805 7.98 3.94 35.24
N GLN A 806 9.01 4.77 35.41
CA GLN A 806 8.89 6.15 35.91
C GLN A 806 9.45 7.17 34.92
N ILE A 807 8.74 8.29 34.77
CA ILE A 807 9.28 9.47 34.08
C ILE A 807 10.35 10.09 34.98
N VAL A 808 11.55 10.26 34.44
CA VAL A 808 12.67 10.93 35.11
C VAL A 808 12.60 12.43 34.86
N ASN A 809 12.43 12.83 33.60
CA ASN A 809 12.26 14.22 33.17
C ASN A 809 11.23 14.28 32.04
N ALA A 810 10.46 15.37 31.96
CA ALA A 810 9.60 15.67 30.83
C ALA A 810 9.45 17.18 30.64
N VAL A 811 9.08 17.59 29.43
CA VAL A 811 8.71 18.97 29.11
C VAL A 811 7.38 18.98 28.38
N ASP A 812 6.56 20.01 28.60
CA ASP A 812 5.27 20.16 27.92
C ASP A 812 5.45 20.64 26.47
N HIS A 813 6.47 21.45 26.22
CA HIS A 813 6.83 21.92 24.88
C HIS A 813 8.29 22.37 24.80
N LEU A 814 8.79 22.49 23.57
CA LEU A 814 10.06 23.13 23.23
C LEU A 814 9.86 24.02 22.00
N ASP A 815 10.40 25.24 22.07
CA ASP A 815 10.37 26.22 20.99
C ASP A 815 11.68 26.27 20.22
N TYR A 816 11.54 26.48 18.92
CA TYR A 816 12.61 26.59 17.96
C TYR A 816 12.44 27.87 17.15
N ARG A 817 13.42 28.75 17.20
CA ARG A 817 13.46 29.97 16.39
C ARG A 817 14.07 29.67 15.03
N MET A 818 13.36 30.07 13.97
CA MET A 818 13.80 29.99 12.59
C MET A 818 14.42 31.30 12.16
N VAL A 819 15.54 31.22 11.44
CA VAL A 819 16.14 32.35 10.73
C VAL A 819 16.00 32.06 9.24
N TYR A 820 15.30 32.91 8.51
CA TYR A 820 15.15 32.80 7.05
C TYR A 820 16.32 33.45 6.31
N LYS A 821 16.59 32.99 5.08
CA LYS A 821 17.58 33.57 4.16
C LYS A 821 17.05 34.78 3.42
#